data_AF-A0A316K4C0-F1
#
_entry.id   AF-A0A316K4C0-F1
#
_cell.length_a   1.000
_cell.length_b   1.000
_cell.length_c   1.000
_cell.angle_alpha   90.00
_cell.angle_beta   90.00
_cell.angle_gamma   90.00
#
_symmetry.space_group_name_H-M   'P 1'
#
loop_
_entity.id
_entity.type
_entity.pdbx_description
1 polymer ?
#
loop_
_entity_poly.entity_id
_entity_poly.type
_entity_poly.pdbx_seq_one_letter_code
_entity_poly.pdbx_strand_id
1 'polypeptide(L)'
;MMLLFRKALFLRPMKRLLILLSAMVFIVMSCSKTSVIETEAKGPAHFSCDAEKVSGDKLIGKDKAEFSGASARSSEKKRSGNYSLKLDQSNPYGFEFRLNNVKKGTVITAEVWRNKESKSGALAIDADGDHTQGISSGHIREFQKDWGKMTVMFVAERDFKLVKVFAYNLQKDAAYFDDLKIDVYRNTVKPKVEKGDKALRIQIPEKAQDTLDRFRTEALEQGVISADQKTYVQAFVEVDGEKAPVELRLKGDWTDHLETSKVSYRIKMGDGFAFDGLRTFSIQHPKTRSYAMEWLAHQIFEEEDVLTTRYEMIPVFINGKNCGVYAMEEHFDKQLLESRKRREGPIMKFDESGMWEINEHEKVTGKHIGAPAVESAEITVFKKGRTKRTPTLFAQFLEAQSLMEKYRSGTDNVEQYMDLDATAKYLALLELTGGKHGLTWHNQRFYFNPVTQLLEPIAFDCFMELNLLIKKQDIVSMKHSADEEYIMTRGILKDDKLRSRYAYYLKRYSDPKYLKRLYSKLEGKIKQTEDLLRHEYPNVKIARDHFEFNRKWIQKNVDKIEGIVPQVTFEGYYPKLPENFIFKGIALKSNLEKYNADSSAQMSLRNYHSHELEVIGYTVKGDGVGMIPITPVKLKPFGQGGSKVVRFPVKPRRIHYRAANCGDSIFKCNPEEWPEAKARNSQWYKNSKSPNKSKIVLAGTRRINDGLIIDNASELVIEAGTEIILGPGAYIVAHCPIQALGTRENPIVIRGTSEQTQGFVCLSKRISNLEFVTFDNLGTMTEGNWRLTGAVTFYNGNVRLTNCTFKNNHCEDGLNTIRCKVRMTDCLVENTYSDGFDADFCAGFVRGSFFKNTGNDCIDFSGSEFVIKDCTIENSGDKGVSGGEGSLIKVDAVTILGANIAVASKDQSKVHVENITIEKSDVAYAAYRKKPEYGLAKLIVKSEKKNAAKRLKLLEKDSQLIHLGKKYVGTKKFDIDAMYAQFEK
;
A
#
# COMPACT_ATOMS: atom_id res chain seq x y z
N MET A 1 3.30 -3.77 -21.97
CA MET A 1 1.86 -3.60 -22.29
C MET A 1 1.47 -2.11 -22.52
N MET A 2 2.32 -1.16 -22.09
CA MET A 2 2.26 0.27 -22.44
C MET A 2 2.19 0.56 -23.96
N LEU A 3 2.87 -0.24 -24.81
CA LEU A 3 2.67 -0.19 -26.27
C LEU A 3 1.57 -1.10 -26.80
N LEU A 4 1.38 -2.27 -26.21
CA LEU A 4 0.55 -3.32 -26.82
C LEU A 4 -0.94 -2.98 -26.81
N PHE A 5 -1.44 -2.24 -25.81
CA PHE A 5 -2.83 -1.80 -25.80
C PHE A 5 -3.10 -0.59 -26.71
N ARG A 6 -2.11 0.26 -26.99
CA ARG A 6 -2.22 1.32 -28.03
C ARG A 6 -1.95 0.78 -29.44
N LYS A 7 -1.12 -0.25 -29.59
CA LYS A 7 -0.75 -0.85 -30.89
C LYS A 7 -1.84 -1.69 -31.55
N ALA A 8 -2.84 -2.18 -30.81
CA ALA A 8 -3.95 -2.93 -31.43
C ALA A 8 -4.84 -2.08 -32.37
N LEU A 9 -4.67 -0.75 -32.37
CA LEU A 9 -5.37 0.16 -33.28
C LEU A 9 -4.45 0.90 -34.27
N PHE A 10 -3.14 0.70 -34.21
CA PHE A 10 -2.19 1.51 -34.98
C PHE A 10 -1.00 0.68 -35.43
N LEU A 11 -0.98 0.35 -36.74
CA LEU A 11 0.15 0.48 -37.67
C LEU A 11 -0.02 -0.44 -38.90
N ARG A 12 -0.34 0.15 -40.06
CA ARG A 12 0.44 -0.04 -41.29
C ARG A 12 0.49 1.30 -42.06
N PRO A 13 1.64 1.65 -42.65
CA PRO A 13 2.01 3.05 -42.89
C PRO A 13 1.43 3.63 -44.19
N MET A 14 1.25 4.95 -44.15
CA MET A 14 1.16 5.84 -45.29
C MET A 14 2.25 5.52 -46.34
N LYS A 15 1.87 4.78 -47.39
CA LYS A 15 2.49 4.84 -48.73
C LYS A 15 1.43 4.61 -49.81
N ARG A 16 0.27 5.27 -49.69
CA ARG A 16 -0.66 5.55 -50.81
C ARG A 16 -1.41 6.89 -50.61
N LEU A 17 -0.89 7.77 -49.74
CA LEU A 17 -1.47 9.09 -49.46
C LEU A 17 -0.83 10.16 -50.35
N LEU A 18 -0.85 9.97 -51.67
CA LEU A 18 -0.53 11.05 -52.62
C LEU A 18 -1.21 10.92 -54.00
N ILE A 19 -2.12 9.94 -54.21
CA ILE A 19 -2.87 9.79 -55.48
C ILE A 19 -4.40 9.66 -55.27
N LEU A 20 -4.91 9.92 -54.07
CA LEU A 20 -6.36 9.91 -53.79
C LEU A 20 -6.84 11.18 -53.06
N LEU A 21 -6.14 12.30 -53.30
CA LEU A 21 -6.49 13.63 -52.77
C LEU A 21 -7.31 14.50 -53.75
N SER A 22 -7.83 13.92 -54.83
CA SER A 22 -8.55 14.65 -55.89
C SER A 22 -9.96 14.11 -56.23
N ALA A 23 -10.57 13.27 -55.38
CA ALA A 23 -11.89 12.69 -55.67
C ALA A 23 -12.89 12.65 -54.48
N MET A 24 -12.84 13.61 -53.55
CA MET A 24 -13.89 13.75 -52.53
C MET A 24 -14.17 15.22 -52.14
N VAL A 25 -14.13 16.10 -53.15
CA VAL A 25 -14.89 17.35 -53.16
C VAL A 25 -16.11 17.06 -54.03
N PHE A 26 -17.31 17.43 -53.55
CA PHE A 26 -18.66 17.02 -53.99
C PHE A 26 -19.24 15.78 -53.30
N ILE A 27 -19.86 16.00 -52.13
CA ILE A 27 -21.31 15.91 -51.92
C ILE A 27 -21.64 16.82 -50.73
N VAL A 28 -22.20 17.99 -51.03
CA VAL A 28 -22.93 18.84 -50.09
C VAL A 28 -24.42 18.66 -50.40
N MET A 29 -25.26 18.74 -49.38
CA MET A 29 -26.72 18.85 -49.41
C MET A 29 -27.50 17.53 -49.51
N SER A 30 -27.77 16.94 -48.34
CA SER A 30 -29.16 16.68 -47.97
C SER A 30 -29.36 17.11 -46.52
N CYS A 31 -29.91 18.31 -46.34
CA CYS A 31 -30.44 18.76 -45.07
C CYS A 31 -31.79 18.06 -44.85
N SER A 32 -31.81 16.95 -44.10
CA SER A 32 -32.97 16.67 -43.26
C SER A 32 -32.74 17.37 -41.93
N LYS A 33 -33.64 18.31 -41.61
CA LYS A 33 -33.71 18.97 -40.29
C LYS A 33 -34.03 17.90 -39.26
N THR A 34 -32.99 17.25 -38.72
CA THR A 34 -33.11 16.46 -37.50
C THR A 34 -33.45 17.41 -36.37
N SER A 35 -34.56 17.15 -35.68
CA SER A 35 -35.08 17.93 -34.56
C SER A 35 -33.99 18.19 -33.53
N VAL A 36 -33.64 19.48 -33.41
CA VAL A 36 -32.65 20.00 -32.50
C VAL A 36 -33.34 20.23 -31.17
N ILE A 37 -32.96 19.45 -30.15
CA ILE A 37 -33.39 19.73 -28.78
C ILE A 37 -32.36 20.68 -28.15
N GLU A 38 -32.47 21.97 -28.44
CA GLU A 38 -31.92 23.01 -27.56
C GLU A 38 -32.81 23.08 -26.33
N THR A 39 -32.46 22.30 -25.30
CA THR A 39 -33.11 22.45 -23.99
C THR A 39 -32.14 23.14 -23.05
N GLU A 40 -32.40 24.42 -22.82
CA GLU A 40 -31.88 25.23 -21.68
C GLU A 40 -32.40 24.71 -20.32
N ALA A 41 -32.90 23.47 -20.25
CA ALA A 41 -33.46 22.89 -19.04
C ALA A 41 -32.37 22.70 -17.97
N LYS A 42 -32.60 23.30 -16.79
CA LYS A 42 -31.68 23.28 -15.64
C LYS A 42 -31.61 21.92 -14.90
N GLY A 43 -32.25 20.87 -15.40
CA GLY A 43 -32.32 19.54 -14.78
C GLY A 43 -31.70 18.44 -15.65
N PRO A 44 -31.61 17.19 -15.12
CA PRO A 44 -31.22 16.04 -15.92
C PRO A 44 -32.20 15.84 -17.08
N ALA A 45 -31.67 15.67 -18.29
CA ALA A 45 -32.47 15.30 -19.46
C ALA A 45 -32.29 13.79 -19.74
N HIS A 46 -33.39 13.12 -20.04
CA HIS A 46 -33.43 11.66 -20.22
C HIS A 46 -33.93 11.36 -21.64
N PHE A 47 -33.12 10.62 -22.40
CA PHE A 47 -33.43 10.21 -23.76
C PHE A 47 -33.37 8.68 -23.84
N SER A 48 -34.29 8.06 -24.58
CA SER A 48 -34.29 6.60 -24.72
C SER A 48 -34.88 6.14 -26.05
N CYS A 49 -34.31 5.09 -26.62
CA CYS A 49 -34.73 4.52 -27.90
C CYS A 49 -34.68 2.98 -27.84
N ASP A 50 -35.82 2.35 -28.05
CA ASP A 50 -36.02 0.89 -28.09
C ASP A 50 -36.21 0.36 -29.53
N ALA A 51 -35.90 1.19 -30.53
CA ALA A 51 -36.03 0.89 -31.95
C ALA A 51 -37.46 0.53 -32.45
N GLU A 52 -38.51 0.75 -31.65
CA GLU A 52 -39.88 0.38 -32.01
C GLU A 52 -40.56 1.39 -32.95
N LYS A 53 -40.18 2.66 -32.90
CA LYS A 53 -40.77 3.72 -33.72
C LYS A 53 -39.75 4.30 -34.69
N VAL A 54 -40.16 4.51 -35.93
CA VAL A 54 -39.37 5.16 -36.98
C VAL A 54 -40.18 6.26 -37.65
N SER A 55 -39.50 7.30 -38.12
CA SER A 55 -40.05 8.34 -38.98
C SER A 55 -39.02 8.64 -40.06
N GLY A 56 -39.32 8.25 -41.31
CA GLY A 56 -38.35 8.33 -42.41
C GLY A 56 -37.09 7.49 -42.14
N ASP A 57 -35.92 8.14 -42.16
CA ASP A 57 -34.60 7.54 -41.90
C ASP A 57 -34.19 7.57 -40.41
N LYS A 58 -35.09 8.03 -39.52
CA LYS A 58 -34.82 8.20 -38.08
C LYS A 58 -35.58 7.20 -37.22
N LEU A 59 -34.93 6.80 -36.13
CA LEU A 59 -35.56 6.13 -34.99
C LEU A 59 -36.14 7.20 -34.07
N ILE A 60 -37.33 6.97 -33.53
CA ILE A 60 -38.01 7.91 -32.63
C ILE A 60 -38.00 7.33 -31.21
N GLY A 61 -37.34 8.04 -30.30
CA GLY A 61 -37.28 7.68 -28.90
C GLY A 61 -38.61 7.82 -28.16
N LYS A 62 -38.69 7.29 -26.94
CA LYS A 62 -39.90 7.38 -26.09
C LYS A 62 -40.24 8.82 -25.72
N ASP A 63 -39.20 9.63 -25.60
CA ASP A 63 -39.21 11.07 -25.35
C ASP A 63 -39.37 11.91 -26.63
N LYS A 64 -39.66 11.28 -27.78
CA LYS A 64 -39.78 11.87 -29.12
C LYS A 64 -38.48 12.43 -29.71
N ALA A 65 -37.33 12.24 -29.06
CA ALA A 65 -36.05 12.57 -29.69
C ALA A 65 -35.76 11.68 -30.90
N GLU A 66 -35.08 12.26 -31.89
CA GLU A 66 -34.66 11.57 -33.10
C GLU A 66 -33.26 10.99 -32.96
N PHE A 67 -33.10 9.73 -33.34
CA PHE A 67 -31.84 9.02 -33.40
C PHE A 67 -31.61 8.54 -34.83
N SER A 68 -30.36 8.52 -35.28
CA SER A 68 -30.03 7.91 -36.58
C SER A 68 -29.81 6.40 -36.44
N GLY A 69 -29.93 5.67 -37.55
CA GLY A 69 -29.73 4.22 -37.60
C GLY A 69 -31.00 3.40 -37.85
N ALA A 70 -32.08 4.01 -38.36
CA ALA A 70 -33.30 3.28 -38.70
C ALA A 70 -33.09 2.17 -39.75
N SER A 71 -32.11 2.35 -40.65
CA SER A 71 -31.72 1.34 -41.64
C SER A 71 -31.13 0.06 -41.04
N ALA A 72 -30.63 0.11 -39.80
CA ALA A 72 -30.11 -1.04 -39.08
C ALA A 72 -31.19 -1.82 -38.30
N ARG A 73 -32.45 -1.37 -38.33
CA ARG A 73 -33.54 -1.98 -37.57
C ARG A 73 -33.79 -3.42 -38.02
N SER A 74 -33.90 -4.34 -37.07
CA SER A 74 -34.08 -5.77 -37.31
C SER A 74 -34.98 -6.40 -36.26
N SER A 75 -35.78 -7.39 -36.65
CA SER A 75 -36.61 -8.20 -35.74
C SER A 75 -36.00 -9.57 -35.43
N GLU A 76 -34.80 -9.86 -35.97
CA GLU A 76 -34.10 -11.15 -35.79
C GLU A 76 -33.83 -11.44 -34.31
N LYS A 77 -33.26 -10.46 -33.61
CA LYS A 77 -33.06 -10.49 -32.16
C LYS A 77 -33.61 -9.22 -31.55
N LYS A 78 -34.28 -9.33 -30.40
CA LYS A 78 -34.88 -8.22 -29.66
C LYS A 78 -34.83 -8.53 -28.18
N ARG A 79 -34.66 -7.50 -27.37
CA ARG A 79 -34.70 -7.57 -25.90
C ARG A 79 -36.08 -7.16 -25.43
N SER A 80 -36.56 -6.02 -25.89
CA SER A 80 -37.89 -5.49 -25.62
C SER A 80 -38.61 -5.20 -26.94
N GLY A 81 -39.94 -5.12 -26.91
CA GLY A 81 -40.71 -4.87 -28.13
C GLY A 81 -40.52 -5.94 -29.21
N ASN A 82 -40.50 -5.50 -30.47
CA ASN A 82 -40.43 -6.33 -31.66
C ASN A 82 -39.12 -6.18 -32.45
N TYR A 83 -38.33 -5.13 -32.19
CA TYR A 83 -37.18 -4.73 -32.99
C TYR A 83 -35.96 -4.39 -32.13
N SER A 84 -34.79 -4.46 -32.74
CA SER A 84 -33.51 -3.94 -32.23
C SER A 84 -32.68 -3.40 -33.41
N LEU A 85 -31.44 -2.98 -33.19
CA LEU A 85 -30.51 -2.63 -34.26
C LEU A 85 -29.47 -3.72 -34.50
N LYS A 86 -29.36 -4.18 -35.75
CA LYS A 86 -28.34 -5.10 -36.26
C LYS A 86 -27.23 -4.28 -36.93
N LEU A 87 -26.06 -4.24 -36.31
CA LEU A 87 -24.90 -3.48 -36.77
C LEU A 87 -23.80 -4.43 -37.26
N ASP A 88 -23.21 -4.13 -38.40
CA ASP A 88 -22.09 -4.85 -39.01
C ASP A 88 -21.27 -3.90 -39.89
N GLN A 89 -20.26 -4.40 -40.59
CA GLN A 89 -19.39 -3.58 -41.43
C GLN A 89 -20.14 -2.77 -42.52
N SER A 90 -21.32 -3.23 -42.97
CA SER A 90 -22.14 -2.53 -43.97
C SER A 90 -23.02 -1.45 -43.34
N ASN A 91 -23.53 -1.71 -42.13
CA ASN A 91 -24.27 -0.74 -41.31
C ASN A 91 -23.60 -0.57 -39.94
N PRO A 92 -22.46 0.15 -39.88
CA PRO A 92 -21.59 0.11 -38.71
C PRO A 92 -22.07 0.93 -37.51
N TYR A 93 -23.03 1.84 -37.67
CA TYR A 93 -23.46 2.77 -36.63
C TYR A 93 -24.97 2.72 -36.42
N GLY A 94 -25.40 2.79 -35.16
CA GLY A 94 -26.80 2.77 -34.78
C GLY A 94 -27.07 3.56 -33.50
N PHE A 95 -28.32 3.95 -33.30
CA PHE A 95 -28.76 4.81 -32.20
C PHE A 95 -27.94 6.11 -32.06
N GLU A 96 -27.49 6.71 -33.16
CA GLU A 96 -26.70 7.95 -33.07
C GLU A 96 -27.59 9.11 -32.59
N PHE A 97 -27.24 9.65 -31.43
CA PHE A 97 -27.83 10.83 -30.82
C PHE A 97 -26.82 11.98 -30.79
N ARG A 98 -27.27 13.21 -31.04
CA ARG A 98 -26.41 14.41 -31.14
C ARG A 98 -26.80 15.45 -30.10
N LEU A 99 -25.83 15.85 -29.29
CA LEU A 99 -25.93 16.91 -28.28
C LEU A 99 -25.05 18.09 -28.71
N ASN A 100 -25.66 19.22 -29.06
CA ASN A 100 -24.92 20.43 -29.42
C ASN A 100 -24.64 21.29 -28.17
N ASN A 101 -23.59 22.11 -28.24
CA ASN A 101 -23.26 23.15 -27.25
C ASN A 101 -23.13 22.61 -25.81
N VAL A 102 -22.46 21.46 -25.64
CA VAL A 102 -22.27 20.83 -24.33
C VAL A 102 -21.31 21.67 -23.49
N LYS A 103 -21.80 22.20 -22.37
CA LYS A 103 -21.02 23.07 -21.47
C LYS A 103 -20.12 22.29 -20.53
N LYS A 104 -18.99 22.90 -20.15
CA LYS A 104 -18.10 22.40 -19.11
C LYS A 104 -18.88 22.01 -17.85
N GLY A 105 -18.56 20.85 -17.28
CA GLY A 105 -19.22 20.24 -16.12
C GLY A 105 -20.46 19.40 -16.46
N THR A 106 -20.91 19.36 -17.71
CA THR A 106 -21.99 18.44 -18.12
C THR A 106 -21.52 17.00 -18.03
N VAL A 107 -22.31 16.14 -17.39
CA VAL A 107 -22.07 14.69 -17.33
C VAL A 107 -23.07 14.00 -18.23
N ILE A 108 -22.58 13.22 -19.19
CA ILE A 108 -23.39 12.42 -20.11
C ILE A 108 -23.14 10.96 -19.80
N THR A 109 -24.19 10.21 -19.49
CA THR A 109 -24.10 8.77 -19.31
C THR A 109 -24.99 8.08 -20.33
N ALA A 110 -24.52 7.00 -20.91
CA ALA A 110 -25.30 6.19 -21.82
C ALA A 110 -25.24 4.72 -21.44
N GLU A 111 -26.38 4.02 -21.59
CA GLU A 111 -26.48 2.58 -21.44
C GLU A 111 -27.23 1.95 -22.63
N VAL A 112 -26.75 0.82 -23.14
CA VAL A 112 -27.42 0.06 -24.21
C VAL A 112 -27.29 -1.44 -23.94
N TRP A 113 -28.27 -2.23 -24.35
CA TRP A 113 -28.19 -3.67 -24.24
C TRP A 113 -27.64 -4.27 -25.53
N ARG A 114 -26.59 -5.09 -25.42
CA ARG A 114 -26.04 -5.87 -26.52
C ARG A 114 -26.36 -7.35 -26.34
N ASN A 115 -26.77 -8.02 -27.40
CA ASN A 115 -27.02 -9.46 -27.35
C ASN A 115 -25.73 -10.23 -27.03
N LYS A 116 -25.81 -11.27 -26.19
CA LYS A 116 -24.63 -12.01 -25.70
C LYS A 116 -23.88 -12.77 -26.79
N GLU A 117 -24.54 -13.10 -27.90
CA GLU A 117 -23.91 -13.82 -29.02
C GLU A 117 -23.09 -12.87 -29.92
N SER A 118 -23.27 -11.56 -29.78
CA SER A 118 -22.47 -10.57 -30.48
C SER A 118 -21.02 -10.60 -29.99
N LYS A 119 -20.11 -11.00 -30.86
CA LYS A 119 -18.67 -11.12 -30.55
C LYS A 119 -17.95 -9.77 -30.50
N SER A 120 -18.56 -8.72 -31.04
CA SER A 120 -18.00 -7.39 -31.18
C SER A 120 -19.06 -6.30 -31.01
N GLY A 121 -18.64 -5.05 -31.17
CA GLY A 121 -19.48 -3.87 -31.09
C GLY A 121 -19.47 -3.19 -29.72
N ALA A 122 -19.63 -1.88 -29.71
CA ALA A 122 -19.44 -1.04 -28.54
C ALA A 122 -20.41 0.15 -28.50
N LEU A 123 -20.53 0.75 -27.33
CA LEU A 123 -21.24 2.00 -27.10
C LEU A 123 -20.21 3.12 -26.91
N ALA A 124 -20.32 4.20 -27.68
CA ALA A 124 -19.38 5.31 -27.66
C ALA A 124 -20.05 6.64 -27.36
N ILE A 125 -19.27 7.53 -26.75
CA ILE A 125 -19.50 8.98 -26.69
C ILE A 125 -18.31 9.65 -27.36
N ASP A 126 -18.53 10.41 -28.41
CA ASP A 126 -17.51 11.14 -29.18
C ASP A 126 -17.74 12.65 -29.07
N ALA A 127 -16.69 13.43 -28.85
CA ALA A 127 -16.79 14.87 -28.62
C ALA A 127 -15.98 15.64 -29.68
N ASP A 128 -16.65 16.50 -30.45
CA ASP A 128 -16.10 17.30 -31.55
C ASP A 128 -15.32 16.51 -32.63
N GLY A 129 -15.54 15.19 -32.74
CA GLY A 129 -14.77 14.32 -33.62
C GLY A 129 -13.32 14.10 -33.16
N ASP A 130 -12.98 14.56 -31.95
CA ASP A 130 -11.67 14.37 -31.34
C ASP A 130 -11.59 12.99 -30.70
N HIS A 131 -10.94 12.06 -31.41
CA HIS A 131 -10.72 10.70 -30.95
C HIS A 131 -9.94 10.59 -29.64
N THR A 132 -9.28 11.66 -29.17
CA THR A 132 -8.60 11.68 -27.86
C THR A 132 -9.55 11.97 -26.71
N GLN A 133 -10.69 12.61 -26.98
CA GLN A 133 -11.72 12.97 -26.00
C GLN A 133 -12.92 12.00 -26.02
N GLY A 134 -13.04 11.21 -27.08
CA GLY A 134 -14.01 10.14 -27.17
C GLY A 134 -13.78 9.03 -26.15
N ILE A 135 -14.87 8.48 -25.63
CA ILE A 135 -14.87 7.33 -24.74
C ILE A 135 -15.77 6.23 -25.29
N SER A 136 -15.38 4.99 -25.10
CA SER A 136 -16.13 3.84 -25.59
C SER A 136 -16.14 2.73 -24.56
N SER A 137 -17.25 2.00 -24.49
CA SER A 137 -17.45 0.83 -23.66
C SER A 137 -17.77 -0.34 -24.58
N GLY A 138 -16.88 -1.33 -24.61
CA GLY A 138 -17.06 -2.59 -25.35
C GLY A 138 -17.52 -3.76 -24.48
N HIS A 139 -17.63 -3.53 -23.17
CA HIS A 139 -17.81 -4.56 -22.16
C HIS A 139 -19.20 -4.48 -21.52
N ILE A 140 -19.73 -5.65 -21.19
CA ILE A 140 -21.04 -5.79 -20.55
C ILE A 140 -20.85 -5.71 -19.03
N ARG A 141 -21.64 -4.86 -18.39
CA ARG A 141 -21.70 -4.60 -16.93
C ARG A 141 -22.80 -5.37 -16.22
N GLU A 142 -23.81 -5.85 -16.94
CA GLU A 142 -24.94 -6.55 -16.32
C GLU A 142 -25.54 -7.50 -17.34
N PHE A 143 -25.97 -8.69 -16.91
CA PHE A 143 -26.64 -9.64 -17.80
C PHE A 143 -28.09 -9.85 -17.37
N GLN A 144 -28.97 -9.90 -18.37
CA GLN A 144 -30.36 -10.31 -18.23
C GLN A 144 -30.71 -11.25 -19.38
N LYS A 145 -30.89 -12.54 -19.08
CA LYS A 145 -31.11 -13.60 -20.08
C LYS A 145 -30.03 -13.58 -21.19
N ASP A 146 -30.42 -13.31 -22.43
CA ASP A 146 -29.55 -13.32 -23.61
C ASP A 146 -28.92 -11.95 -23.94
N TRP A 147 -29.10 -10.96 -23.05
CA TRP A 147 -28.67 -9.60 -23.27
C TRP A 147 -27.75 -9.12 -22.16
N GLY A 148 -26.79 -8.26 -22.54
CA GLY A 148 -25.82 -7.65 -21.66
C GLY A 148 -25.84 -6.14 -21.77
N LYS A 149 -25.96 -5.44 -20.64
CA LYS A 149 -25.97 -3.98 -20.57
C LYS A 149 -24.56 -3.42 -20.63
N MET A 150 -24.32 -2.47 -21.52
CA MET A 150 -23.07 -1.75 -21.69
C MET A 150 -23.29 -0.32 -21.22
N THR A 151 -22.32 0.27 -20.50
CA THR A 151 -22.43 1.64 -19.98
C THR A 151 -21.19 2.45 -20.26
N VAL A 152 -21.36 3.75 -20.52
CA VAL A 152 -20.28 4.72 -20.74
C VAL A 152 -20.64 6.05 -20.08
N MET A 153 -19.64 6.79 -19.56
CA MET A 153 -19.84 8.07 -18.87
C MET A 153 -18.78 9.09 -19.29
N PHE A 154 -19.23 10.21 -19.82
CA PHE A 154 -18.44 11.35 -20.26
C PHE A 154 -18.66 12.54 -19.33
N VAL A 155 -17.57 13.23 -19.00
CA VAL A 155 -17.60 14.49 -18.24
C VAL A 155 -16.98 15.56 -19.12
N ALA A 156 -17.72 16.63 -19.40
CA ALA A 156 -17.24 17.73 -20.22
C ALA A 156 -16.24 18.60 -19.44
N GLU A 157 -14.94 18.45 -19.69
CA GLU A 157 -13.89 19.24 -18.99
C GLU A 157 -13.74 20.68 -19.52
N ARG A 158 -14.31 20.93 -20.69
CA ARG A 158 -14.43 22.22 -21.37
C ARG A 158 -15.77 22.29 -22.10
N ASP A 159 -16.03 23.41 -22.75
CA ASP A 159 -17.15 23.52 -23.68
C ASP A 159 -16.84 22.74 -24.98
N PHE A 160 -17.83 21.99 -25.47
CA PHE A 160 -17.78 21.22 -26.71
C PHE A 160 -18.90 21.66 -27.65
N LYS A 161 -18.63 21.72 -28.95
CA LYS A 161 -19.64 22.13 -29.95
C LYS A 161 -20.65 21.01 -30.20
N LEU A 162 -20.19 19.77 -30.24
CA LEU A 162 -20.99 18.59 -30.51
C LEU A 162 -20.48 17.39 -29.71
N VAL A 163 -21.38 16.69 -29.04
CA VAL A 163 -21.14 15.37 -28.45
C VAL A 163 -22.12 14.38 -29.08
N LYS A 164 -21.61 13.26 -29.58
CA LYS A 164 -22.41 12.18 -30.16
C LYS A 164 -22.42 10.98 -29.23
N VAL A 165 -23.56 10.34 -29.09
CA VAL A 165 -23.68 9.03 -28.42
C VAL A 165 -24.18 8.02 -29.45
N PHE A 166 -23.52 6.89 -29.61
CA PHE A 166 -23.91 5.90 -30.60
C PHE A 166 -23.41 4.49 -30.25
N ALA A 167 -24.14 3.47 -30.69
CA ALA A 167 -23.65 2.11 -30.78
C ALA A 167 -22.96 1.89 -32.12
N TYR A 168 -21.90 1.09 -32.15
CA TYR A 168 -21.20 0.76 -33.39
C TYR A 168 -20.64 -0.66 -33.42
N ASN A 169 -20.49 -1.20 -34.63
CA ASN A 169 -19.79 -2.45 -34.90
C ASN A 169 -19.10 -2.40 -36.26
N LEU A 170 -17.77 -2.33 -36.28
CA LEU A 170 -16.99 -2.27 -37.51
C LEU A 170 -16.64 -3.66 -38.09
N GLN A 171 -17.13 -4.73 -37.46
CA GLN A 171 -16.79 -6.11 -37.84
C GLN A 171 -17.83 -6.70 -38.80
N LYS A 172 -17.42 -7.70 -39.56
CA LYS A 172 -18.30 -8.44 -40.49
C LYS A 172 -19.41 -9.20 -39.76
N ASP A 173 -19.10 -9.80 -38.60
CA ASP A 173 -20.09 -10.49 -37.77
C ASP A 173 -21.06 -9.48 -37.15
N ALA A 174 -22.36 -9.73 -37.29
CA ALA A 174 -23.39 -8.82 -36.80
C ALA A 174 -23.45 -8.74 -35.27
N ALA A 175 -23.70 -7.53 -34.78
CA ALA A 175 -23.95 -7.23 -33.37
C ALA A 175 -25.34 -6.63 -33.19
N TYR A 176 -26.09 -7.08 -32.19
CA TYR A 176 -27.45 -6.63 -31.94
C TYR A 176 -27.51 -5.76 -30.70
N PHE A 177 -28.10 -4.57 -30.85
CA PHE A 177 -28.22 -3.56 -29.79
C PHE A 177 -29.66 -3.15 -29.59
N ASP A 178 -30.09 -3.00 -28.35
CA ASP A 178 -31.45 -2.66 -28.00
C ASP A 178 -31.50 -1.78 -26.75
N ASP A 179 -32.63 -1.10 -26.55
CA ASP A 179 -32.95 -0.30 -25.36
C ASP A 179 -31.84 0.69 -24.94
N LEU A 180 -31.45 1.61 -25.85
CA LEU A 180 -30.52 2.69 -25.52
C LEU A 180 -31.18 3.68 -24.56
N LYS A 181 -30.43 4.12 -23.54
CA LYS A 181 -30.75 5.27 -22.71
C LYS A 181 -29.56 6.21 -22.61
N ILE A 182 -29.85 7.51 -22.55
CA ILE A 182 -28.89 8.58 -22.36
C ILE A 182 -29.42 9.51 -21.28
N ASP A 183 -28.65 9.73 -20.24
CA ASP A 183 -28.91 10.78 -19.24
C ASP A 183 -27.89 11.90 -19.40
N VAL A 184 -28.36 13.14 -19.39
CA VAL A 184 -27.53 14.34 -19.48
C VAL A 184 -27.74 15.18 -18.23
N TYR A 185 -26.77 15.18 -17.34
CA TYR A 185 -26.76 15.96 -16.11
C TYR A 185 -26.03 17.27 -16.35
N ARG A 186 -26.79 18.37 -16.41
CA ARG A 186 -26.25 19.74 -16.47
C ARG A 186 -26.06 20.28 -15.07
N ASN A 187 -24.94 20.94 -14.81
CA ASN A 187 -24.63 21.61 -13.53
C ASN A 187 -24.64 20.65 -12.31
N THR A 188 -23.85 19.58 -12.35
CA THR A 188 -23.66 18.73 -11.16
C THR A 188 -23.18 19.55 -9.97
N VAL A 189 -23.69 19.25 -8.78
CA VAL A 189 -23.47 20.06 -7.57
C VAL A 189 -22.52 19.32 -6.66
N LYS A 190 -21.43 19.97 -6.29
CA LYS A 190 -20.47 19.47 -5.30
C LYS A 190 -21.17 19.18 -3.96
N PRO A 191 -20.69 18.20 -3.18
CA PRO A 191 -21.30 17.89 -1.88
C PRO A 191 -21.34 19.14 -1.00
N LYS A 192 -22.50 19.38 -0.36
CA LYS A 192 -22.59 20.35 0.74
C LYS A 192 -21.90 19.73 1.95
N VAL A 193 -21.01 20.48 2.56
CA VAL A 193 -20.21 20.04 3.71
C VAL A 193 -20.46 21.04 4.82
N GLU A 194 -21.14 20.61 5.88
CA GLU A 194 -21.45 21.47 7.00
C GLU A 194 -20.20 21.71 7.86
N LYS A 195 -20.27 22.73 8.73
CA LYS A 195 -19.19 23.04 9.66
C LYS A 195 -19.05 21.89 10.67
N GLY A 196 -17.93 21.16 10.60
CA GLY A 196 -17.65 20.00 11.45
C GLY A 196 -17.61 18.67 10.69
N ASP A 197 -18.12 18.63 9.45
CA ASP A 197 -18.01 17.44 8.60
C ASP A 197 -16.57 17.20 8.13
N LYS A 198 -16.21 15.92 8.01
CA LYS A 198 -14.89 15.47 7.53
C LYS A 198 -14.65 15.98 6.11
N ALA A 199 -13.72 16.92 5.97
CA ALA A 199 -13.24 17.43 4.70
C ALA A 199 -11.81 17.95 4.85
N LEU A 200 -11.03 17.85 3.77
CA LEU A 200 -9.68 18.39 3.72
C LEU A 200 -9.73 19.85 3.29
N ARG A 201 -9.28 20.76 4.15
CA ARG A 201 -9.27 22.20 3.90
C ARG A 201 -7.83 22.67 3.77
N ILE A 202 -7.44 23.03 2.54
CA ILE A 202 -6.08 23.45 2.18
C ILE A 202 -6.08 24.96 1.96
N GLN A 203 -5.09 25.64 2.54
CA GLN A 203 -4.76 27.02 2.23
C GLN A 203 -3.41 27.08 1.50
N ILE A 204 -3.42 27.49 0.25
CA ILE A 204 -2.24 27.65 -0.60
C ILE A 204 -1.98 29.16 -0.76
N PRO A 205 -0.86 29.69 -0.24
CA PRO A 205 -0.49 31.09 -0.45
C PRO A 205 -0.37 31.43 -1.94
N GLU A 206 -0.67 32.67 -2.33
CA GLU A 206 -0.70 33.12 -3.73
C GLU A 206 0.61 32.81 -4.49
N LYS A 207 1.77 33.17 -3.94
CA LYS A 207 3.09 32.85 -4.54
C LYS A 207 3.32 31.35 -4.76
N ALA A 208 2.81 30.52 -3.85
CA ALA A 208 2.89 29.07 -3.99
C ALA A 208 1.94 28.56 -5.08
N GLN A 209 0.75 29.15 -5.19
CA GLN A 209 -0.22 28.88 -6.26
C GLN A 209 0.36 29.23 -7.64
N ASP A 210 0.96 30.41 -7.80
CA ASP A 210 1.61 30.83 -9.06
C ASP A 210 2.69 29.84 -9.51
N THR A 211 3.47 29.35 -8.54
CA THR A 211 4.52 28.35 -8.80
C THR A 211 3.92 27.01 -9.27
N LEU A 212 2.86 26.55 -8.61
CA LEU A 212 2.16 25.32 -8.99
C LEU A 212 1.49 25.43 -10.36
N ASP A 213 0.91 26.59 -10.67
CA ASP A 213 0.26 26.82 -11.96
C ASP A 213 1.28 26.88 -13.10
N ARG A 214 2.44 27.50 -12.89
CA ARG A 214 3.56 27.43 -13.85
C ARG A 214 4.03 25.99 -14.07
N PHE A 215 4.28 25.23 -13.00
CA PHE A 215 4.66 23.82 -13.12
C PHE A 215 3.61 22.97 -13.83
N ARG A 216 2.32 23.27 -13.60
CA ARG A 216 1.23 22.59 -14.27
C ARG A 216 1.23 22.86 -15.78
N THR A 217 1.39 24.12 -16.18
CA THR A 217 1.45 24.50 -17.60
C THR A 217 2.62 23.81 -18.30
N GLU A 218 3.83 23.90 -17.72
CA GLU A 218 5.03 23.22 -18.24
C GLU A 218 4.81 21.71 -18.40
N ALA A 219 4.20 21.06 -17.40
CA ALA A 219 3.92 19.63 -17.43
C ALA A 219 2.89 19.25 -18.51
N LEU A 220 1.85 20.06 -18.71
CA LEU A 220 0.84 19.85 -19.75
C LEU A 220 1.44 20.02 -21.16
N GLU A 221 2.31 21.02 -21.35
CA GLU A 221 2.98 21.28 -22.63
C GLU A 221 3.94 20.15 -23.03
N GLN A 222 4.74 19.63 -22.08
CA GLN A 222 5.66 18.51 -22.34
C GLN A 222 4.97 17.13 -22.25
N GLY A 223 3.73 17.06 -21.76
CA GLY A 223 2.94 15.84 -21.63
C GLY A 223 3.35 14.90 -20.49
N VAL A 224 4.35 15.23 -19.66
CA VAL A 224 4.81 14.43 -18.52
C VAL A 224 5.07 15.33 -17.31
N ILE A 225 5.01 14.78 -16.10
CA ILE A 225 5.37 15.51 -14.87
C ILE A 225 6.81 15.12 -14.50
N SER A 226 7.77 15.97 -14.87
CA SER A 226 9.19 15.70 -14.60
C SER A 226 9.57 15.99 -13.13
N ALA A 227 10.82 15.73 -12.77
CA ALA A 227 11.33 15.98 -11.41
C ALA A 227 11.22 17.45 -10.99
N ASP A 228 11.41 18.39 -11.91
CA ASP A 228 11.41 19.82 -11.60
C ASP A 228 10.01 20.32 -11.19
N GLN A 229 8.96 19.80 -11.84
CA GLN A 229 7.56 20.08 -11.50
C GLN A 229 7.09 19.35 -10.23
N LYS A 230 7.90 18.46 -9.65
CA LYS A 230 7.63 17.75 -8.37
C LYS A 230 8.28 18.45 -7.17
N THR A 231 8.58 19.74 -7.30
CA THR A 231 9.12 20.56 -6.21
C THR A 231 8.03 20.91 -5.19
N TYR A 232 8.36 20.85 -3.89
CA TYR A 232 7.44 21.20 -2.81
C TYR A 232 7.37 22.72 -2.62
N VAL A 233 6.15 23.21 -2.40
CA VAL A 233 5.83 24.57 -1.93
C VAL A 233 5.21 24.51 -0.54
N GLN A 234 5.30 25.60 0.22
CA GLN A 234 4.69 25.68 1.55
C GLN A 234 3.19 26.01 1.43
N ALA A 235 2.37 25.31 2.21
CA ALA A 235 0.93 25.52 2.31
C ALA A 235 0.46 25.20 3.74
N PHE A 236 -0.85 25.26 3.99
CA PHE A 236 -1.44 24.88 5.27
C PHE A 236 -2.64 23.95 5.09
N VAL A 237 -2.89 23.09 6.08
CA VAL A 237 -4.10 22.28 6.21
C VAL A 237 -4.75 22.60 7.55
N GLU A 238 -6.07 22.70 7.58
CA GLU A 238 -6.82 22.82 8.84
C GLU A 238 -6.90 21.46 9.56
N VAL A 239 -6.39 21.39 10.79
CA VAL A 239 -6.42 20.21 11.66
C VAL A 239 -6.91 20.64 13.04
N ASP A 240 -8.00 20.05 13.53
CA ASP A 240 -8.58 20.36 14.85
C ASP A 240 -8.81 21.88 15.09
N GLY A 241 -9.11 22.63 14.02
CA GLY A 241 -9.29 24.09 14.06
C GLY A 241 -7.99 24.90 14.07
N GLU A 242 -6.83 24.24 14.08
CA GLU A 242 -5.50 24.87 13.98
C GLU A 242 -4.98 24.83 12.52
N LYS A 243 -4.14 25.80 12.16
CA LYS A 243 -3.45 25.83 10.86
C LYS A 243 -2.17 25.00 10.94
N ALA A 244 -2.20 23.78 10.43
CA ALA A 244 -1.02 22.92 10.34
C ALA A 244 -0.19 23.29 9.11
N PRO A 245 1.13 23.59 9.24
CA PRO A 245 2.01 23.80 8.10
C PRO A 245 2.19 22.49 7.32
N VAL A 246 2.21 22.58 5.99
CA VAL A 246 2.44 21.43 5.10
C VAL A 246 3.38 21.76 3.95
N GLU A 247 4.12 20.76 3.49
CA GLU A 247 4.76 20.80 2.17
C GLU A 247 3.81 20.16 1.14
N LEU A 248 3.54 20.87 0.04
CA LEU A 248 2.60 20.44 -1.00
C LEU A 248 3.28 20.47 -2.38
N ARG A 249 3.01 19.49 -3.24
CA ARG A 249 3.49 19.46 -4.64
C ARG A 249 2.50 18.80 -5.59
N LEU A 250 2.67 19.00 -6.90
CA LEU A 250 1.95 18.22 -7.91
C LEU A 250 2.24 16.71 -7.76
N LYS A 251 1.21 15.89 -7.96
CA LYS A 251 1.29 14.42 -7.95
C LYS A 251 1.17 13.86 -9.37
N GLY A 252 1.81 12.70 -9.58
CA GLY A 252 1.71 11.91 -10.80
C GLY A 252 3.01 11.90 -11.58
N ASP A 253 3.08 11.02 -12.56
CA ASP A 253 4.12 11.00 -13.60
C ASP A 253 3.53 11.41 -14.96
N TRP A 254 2.25 11.11 -15.17
CA TRP A 254 1.47 11.51 -16.34
C TRP A 254 0.59 12.74 -16.07
N THR A 255 0.19 13.43 -17.14
CA THR A 255 -0.64 14.64 -17.10
C THR A 255 -2.11 14.39 -16.76
N ASP A 256 -2.55 13.13 -16.71
CA ASP A 256 -3.90 12.74 -16.28
C ASP A 256 -4.27 13.31 -14.89
N HIS A 257 -3.25 13.51 -14.04
CA HIS A 257 -3.37 14.16 -12.74
C HIS A 257 -3.60 15.69 -12.78
N LEU A 258 -3.39 16.33 -13.95
CA LEU A 258 -3.33 17.77 -14.17
C LEU A 258 -4.27 18.30 -15.26
N GLU A 259 -4.85 17.42 -16.10
CA GLU A 259 -5.67 17.79 -17.26
C GLU A 259 -6.98 18.47 -16.90
N THR A 260 -7.56 18.14 -15.73
CA THR A 260 -8.85 18.68 -15.29
C THR A 260 -8.68 19.85 -14.32
N SER A 261 -9.78 20.55 -14.00
CA SER A 261 -9.74 21.54 -12.90
C SER A 261 -9.46 20.95 -11.51
N LYS A 262 -9.51 19.62 -11.36
CA LYS A 262 -9.31 18.89 -10.11
C LYS A 262 -7.87 18.34 -10.05
N VAL A 263 -6.93 19.25 -9.78
CA VAL A 263 -5.48 18.95 -9.75
C VAL A 263 -5.11 18.02 -8.59
N SER A 264 -4.28 17.01 -8.86
CA SER A 264 -3.80 16.07 -7.84
C SER A 264 -2.55 16.59 -7.12
N TYR A 265 -2.51 16.41 -5.79
CA TYR A 265 -1.41 16.89 -4.94
C TYR A 265 -0.88 15.80 -4.03
N ARG A 266 0.42 15.89 -3.69
CA ARG A 266 1.03 15.18 -2.56
C ARG A 266 1.29 16.17 -1.44
N ILE A 267 0.91 15.80 -0.23
CA ILE A 267 0.88 16.64 0.96
C ILE A 267 1.68 15.94 2.07
N LYS A 268 2.59 16.67 2.70
CA LYS A 268 3.31 16.23 3.91
C LYS A 268 2.99 17.18 5.06
N MET A 269 2.50 16.62 6.16
CA MET A 269 2.23 17.35 7.39
C MET A 269 3.54 17.73 8.09
N GLY A 270 3.62 18.97 8.56
CA GLY A 270 4.68 19.43 9.44
C GLY A 270 4.74 18.65 10.76
N ASP A 271 5.83 18.83 11.50
CA ASP A 271 6.06 18.12 12.74
C ASP A 271 5.02 18.46 13.81
N GLY A 272 4.60 17.44 14.58
CA GLY A 272 3.54 17.56 15.58
C GLY A 272 2.11 17.59 15.01
N PHE A 273 1.91 17.43 13.70
CA PHE A 273 0.59 17.39 13.08
C PHE A 273 0.36 16.14 12.23
N ALA A 274 -0.89 15.68 12.18
CA ALA A 274 -1.37 14.67 11.25
C ALA A 274 -2.81 15.02 10.83
N PHE A 275 -3.21 14.67 9.61
CA PHE A 275 -4.59 14.81 9.15
C PHE A 275 -5.24 13.44 9.15
N ASP A 276 -6.24 13.21 10.02
CA ASP A 276 -6.91 11.91 10.15
C ASP A 276 -5.90 10.76 10.40
N GLY A 277 -4.83 11.03 11.15
CA GLY A 277 -3.74 10.07 11.38
C GLY A 277 -2.72 9.92 10.24
N LEU A 278 -2.86 10.68 9.15
CA LEU A 278 -1.93 10.67 8.02
C LEU A 278 -0.86 11.76 8.17
N ARG A 279 0.42 11.38 8.07
CA ARG A 279 1.57 12.30 8.02
C ARG A 279 1.96 12.70 6.60
N THR A 280 1.86 11.77 5.67
CA THR A 280 2.06 12.03 4.24
C THR A 280 0.96 11.32 3.47
N PHE A 281 0.30 12.03 2.57
CA PHE A 281 -0.79 11.49 1.77
C PHE A 281 -0.90 12.25 0.46
N SER A 282 -1.75 11.76 -0.43
CA SER A 282 -2.05 12.42 -1.68
C SER A 282 -3.55 12.58 -1.85
N ILE A 283 -3.96 13.62 -2.56
CA ILE A 283 -5.32 13.73 -3.09
C ILE A 283 -5.25 13.65 -4.62
N GLN A 284 -6.17 12.92 -5.22
CA GLN A 284 -6.22 12.71 -6.66
C GLN A 284 -7.65 12.69 -7.20
N HIS A 285 -7.78 13.02 -8.48
CA HIS A 285 -9.05 12.91 -9.18
C HIS A 285 -9.55 11.46 -9.16
N PRO A 286 -10.76 11.13 -8.67
CA PRO A 286 -11.22 9.74 -8.53
C PRO A 286 -11.17 8.91 -9.83
N LYS A 287 -11.44 9.54 -10.99
CA LYS A 287 -11.29 8.93 -12.33
C LYS A 287 -9.94 8.23 -12.57
N THR A 288 -8.82 8.76 -12.05
CA THR A 288 -7.47 8.20 -12.35
C THR A 288 -7.30 6.78 -11.80
N ARG A 289 -8.18 6.33 -10.89
CA ARG A 289 -8.18 5.00 -10.27
C ARG A 289 -9.57 4.36 -10.28
N SER A 290 -10.32 4.53 -11.37
CA SER A 290 -11.64 3.89 -11.53
C SER A 290 -12.64 4.21 -10.41
N TYR A 291 -12.61 5.44 -9.87
CA TYR A 291 -13.52 5.93 -8.85
C TYR A 291 -13.56 5.03 -7.59
N ALA A 292 -14.71 4.42 -7.27
CA ALA A 292 -14.89 3.60 -6.06
C ALA A 292 -14.24 2.22 -6.13
N MET A 293 -13.71 1.80 -7.29
CA MET A 293 -13.13 0.47 -7.46
C MET A 293 -11.82 0.29 -6.67
N GLU A 294 -10.91 1.26 -6.76
CA GLU A 294 -9.67 1.29 -5.98
C GLU A 294 -10.00 1.29 -4.49
N TRP A 295 -10.88 2.19 -4.05
CA TRP A 295 -11.36 2.25 -2.68
C TRP A 295 -11.85 0.87 -2.18
N LEU A 296 -12.73 0.21 -2.94
CA LEU A 296 -13.25 -1.09 -2.53
C LEU A 296 -12.11 -2.11 -2.43
N ALA A 297 -11.21 -2.20 -3.42
CA ALA A 297 -10.08 -3.14 -3.35
C ALA A 297 -9.22 -2.94 -2.09
N HIS A 298 -8.90 -1.69 -1.72
CA HIS A 298 -8.21 -1.38 -0.46
C HIS A 298 -8.98 -1.89 0.76
N GLN A 299 -10.32 -1.73 0.77
CA GLN A 299 -11.14 -2.34 1.84
C GLN A 299 -11.05 -3.87 1.83
N ILE A 300 -11.00 -4.53 0.67
CA ILE A 300 -10.85 -6.00 0.60
C ILE A 300 -9.49 -6.45 1.14
N PHE A 301 -8.40 -5.75 0.79
CA PHE A 301 -7.06 -6.07 1.31
C PHE A 301 -7.00 -5.92 2.83
N GLU A 302 -7.55 -4.82 3.36
CA GLU A 302 -7.61 -4.55 4.79
C GLU A 302 -8.40 -5.63 5.56
N GLU A 303 -9.55 -6.05 5.01
CA GLU A 303 -10.40 -7.11 5.60
C GLU A 303 -9.72 -8.47 5.72
N GLU A 304 -8.81 -8.80 4.80
CA GLU A 304 -8.06 -10.05 4.79
C GLU A 304 -6.64 -9.93 5.39
N ASP A 305 -6.36 -8.80 6.04
CA ASP A 305 -5.07 -8.48 6.69
C ASP A 305 -3.87 -8.49 5.72
N VAL A 306 -4.10 -8.05 4.47
CA VAL A 306 -3.04 -7.72 3.51
C VAL A 306 -2.68 -6.24 3.66
N LEU A 307 -1.39 -5.93 3.77
CA LEU A 307 -0.94 -4.55 3.84
C LEU A 307 -1.39 -3.78 2.59
N THR A 308 -1.88 -2.56 2.79
CA THR A 308 -2.44 -1.73 1.71
C THR A 308 -2.35 -0.26 2.12
N THR A 309 -2.41 0.70 1.20
CA THR A 309 -2.54 2.11 1.57
C THR A 309 -3.96 2.42 2.06
N ARG A 310 -4.12 3.33 3.03
CA ARG A 310 -5.47 3.86 3.31
C ARG A 310 -5.94 4.64 2.08
N TYR A 311 -7.15 4.35 1.62
CA TYR A 311 -7.76 4.99 0.46
C TYR A 311 -9.18 5.39 0.83
N GLU A 312 -9.54 6.67 0.69
CA GLU A 312 -10.86 7.21 1.06
C GLU A 312 -11.34 8.27 0.07
N MET A 313 -12.67 8.43 -0.04
CA MET A 313 -13.26 9.57 -0.76
C MET A 313 -13.52 10.71 0.23
N ILE A 314 -13.03 11.91 -0.08
CA ILE A 314 -13.15 13.07 0.80
C ILE A 314 -13.47 14.35 0.03
N PRO A 315 -14.39 15.20 0.51
CA PRO A 315 -14.53 16.57 0.01
C PRO A 315 -13.26 17.40 0.28
N VAL A 316 -12.83 18.18 -0.71
CA VAL A 316 -11.64 19.05 -0.61
C VAL A 316 -12.03 20.50 -0.82
N PHE A 317 -11.50 21.38 0.01
CA PHE A 317 -11.57 22.82 -0.14
C PHE A 317 -10.15 23.36 -0.35
N ILE A 318 -9.96 24.21 -1.35
CA ILE A 318 -8.70 24.92 -1.59
C ILE A 318 -8.99 26.42 -1.56
N ASN A 319 -8.34 27.15 -0.65
CA ASN A 319 -8.55 28.59 -0.45
C ASN A 319 -10.03 28.95 -0.29
N GLY A 320 -10.77 28.15 0.49
CA GLY A 320 -12.21 28.33 0.76
C GLY A 320 -13.15 27.85 -0.35
N LYS A 321 -12.63 27.55 -1.55
CA LYS A 321 -13.43 27.04 -2.68
C LYS A 321 -13.66 25.54 -2.54
N ASN A 322 -14.92 25.10 -2.57
CA ASN A 322 -15.25 23.68 -2.66
C ASN A 322 -14.77 23.11 -4.01
N CYS A 323 -13.82 22.17 -3.98
CA CYS A 323 -13.24 21.51 -5.14
C CYS A 323 -13.86 20.13 -5.42
N GLY A 324 -14.88 19.75 -4.65
CA GLY A 324 -15.60 18.48 -4.77
C GLY A 324 -14.88 17.32 -4.08
N VAL A 325 -15.25 16.10 -4.45
CA VAL A 325 -14.72 14.84 -3.91
C VAL A 325 -13.42 14.47 -4.61
N TYR A 326 -12.42 14.14 -3.80
CA TYR A 326 -11.15 13.57 -4.21
C TYR A 326 -10.99 12.19 -3.60
N ALA A 327 -10.17 11.36 -4.25
CA ALA A 327 -9.59 10.20 -3.60
C ALA A 327 -8.37 10.64 -2.79
N MET A 328 -8.39 10.40 -1.48
CA MET A 328 -7.26 10.57 -0.58
C MET A 328 -6.56 9.22 -0.39
N GLU A 329 -5.25 9.21 -0.56
CA GLU A 329 -4.43 8.00 -0.48
C GLU A 329 -3.20 8.22 0.43
N GLU A 330 -3.06 7.36 1.43
CA GLU A 330 -1.92 7.32 2.35
C GLU A 330 -0.59 7.07 1.61
N HIS A 331 0.50 7.64 2.14
CA HIS A 331 1.84 7.37 1.65
C HIS A 331 2.59 6.36 2.53
N PHE A 332 3.73 5.87 2.02
CA PHE A 332 4.55 4.85 2.68
C PHE A 332 5.38 5.42 3.83
N ASP A 333 4.70 5.65 4.95
CA ASP A 333 5.26 6.08 6.23
C ASP A 333 5.07 4.95 7.27
N LYS A 334 5.74 5.03 8.43
CA LYS A 334 5.63 3.98 9.45
C LYS A 334 4.18 3.80 9.97
N GLN A 335 3.39 4.87 9.93
CA GLN A 335 1.98 4.87 10.37
C GLN A 335 1.11 3.93 9.52
N LEU A 336 1.48 3.66 8.26
CA LEU A 336 0.82 2.66 7.42
C LEU A 336 0.89 1.27 8.06
N LEU A 337 2.05 0.95 8.67
CA LEU A 337 2.34 -0.32 9.31
C LEU A 337 1.65 -0.39 10.68
N GLU A 338 1.85 0.63 11.52
CA GLU A 338 1.31 0.69 12.88
C GLU A 338 -0.23 0.62 12.88
N SER A 339 -0.89 1.39 12.01
CA SER A 339 -2.36 1.36 11.86
C SER A 339 -2.90 0.00 11.39
N ARG A 340 -2.04 -0.85 10.84
CA ARG A 340 -2.36 -2.22 10.39
C ARG A 340 -1.68 -3.27 11.26
N LYS A 341 -1.34 -2.94 12.51
CA LYS A 341 -0.82 -3.89 13.49
C LYS A 341 0.50 -4.54 13.07
N ARG A 342 1.39 -3.78 12.42
CA ARG A 342 2.78 -4.19 12.13
C ARG A 342 3.72 -3.32 12.96
N ARG A 343 4.81 -3.91 13.46
CA ARG A 343 5.91 -3.11 14.04
C ARG A 343 6.58 -2.28 12.95
N GLU A 344 7.21 -1.19 13.35
CA GLU A 344 7.98 -0.39 12.41
C GLU A 344 9.09 -1.21 11.73
N GLY A 345 9.22 -1.06 10.42
CA GLY A 345 10.30 -1.64 9.63
C GLY A 345 10.43 -0.96 8.25
N PRO A 346 11.49 -1.25 7.50
CA PRO A 346 11.70 -0.71 6.15
C PRO A 346 10.54 -1.02 5.20
N ILE A 347 10.11 -0.01 4.44
CA ILE A 347 9.21 -0.19 3.29
C ILE A 347 10.05 -0.03 2.03
N MET A 348 10.18 -1.12 1.28
CA MET A 348 11.06 -1.30 0.13
C MET A 348 10.34 -1.01 -1.19
N LYS A 349 11.11 -0.54 -2.17
CA LYS A 349 10.70 -0.37 -3.56
C LYS A 349 11.88 -0.54 -4.51
N PHE A 350 11.58 -0.69 -5.78
CA PHE A 350 12.55 -0.52 -6.85
C PHE A 350 12.61 0.94 -7.32
N ASP A 351 13.80 1.42 -7.66
CA ASP A 351 13.96 2.70 -8.34
C ASP A 351 13.52 2.61 -9.81
N GLU A 352 12.62 3.49 -10.20
CA GLU A 352 11.91 3.45 -11.48
C GLU A 352 12.43 4.51 -12.47
N SER A 353 13.49 5.25 -12.11
CA SER A 353 13.99 6.38 -12.91
C SER A 353 14.38 5.96 -14.34
N GLY A 354 15.13 4.87 -14.48
CA GLY A 354 15.54 4.34 -15.79
C GLY A 354 14.36 3.90 -16.67
N MET A 355 13.30 3.37 -16.07
CA MET A 355 12.08 2.98 -16.78
C MET A 355 11.34 4.22 -17.31
N TRP A 356 11.25 5.28 -16.50
CA TRP A 356 10.64 6.53 -16.94
C TRP A 356 11.43 7.23 -18.04
N GLU A 357 12.77 7.14 -18.05
CA GLU A 357 13.58 7.65 -19.17
C GLU A 357 13.28 6.91 -20.49
N ILE A 358 13.08 5.59 -20.46
CA ILE A 358 12.67 4.81 -21.63
C ILE A 358 11.29 5.27 -22.12
N ASN A 359 10.33 5.41 -21.20
CA ASN A 359 8.97 5.81 -21.53
C ASN A 359 8.88 7.23 -22.10
N GLU A 360 9.65 8.16 -21.53
CA GLU A 360 9.74 9.54 -22.02
C GLU A 360 10.31 9.57 -23.44
N HIS A 361 11.41 8.86 -23.70
CA HIS A 361 11.98 8.74 -25.03
C HIS A 361 10.97 8.16 -26.03
N GLU A 362 10.28 7.09 -25.66
CA GLU A 362 9.28 6.46 -26.51
C GLU A 362 8.12 7.41 -26.82
N LYS A 363 7.66 8.18 -25.83
CA LYS A 363 6.59 9.16 -26.01
C LYS A 363 7.00 10.28 -26.97
N VAL A 364 8.23 10.78 -26.85
CA VAL A 364 8.74 11.87 -27.69
C VAL A 364 9.02 11.39 -29.13
N THR A 365 9.55 10.17 -29.30
CA THR A 365 10.03 9.69 -30.61
C THR A 365 9.07 8.74 -31.32
N GLY A 366 8.08 8.21 -30.61
CA GLY A 366 7.24 7.09 -31.09
C GLY A 366 7.97 5.75 -31.19
N LYS A 367 9.24 5.65 -30.73
CA LYS A 367 10.09 4.47 -30.86
C LYS A 367 10.49 3.92 -29.50
N HIS A 368 10.09 2.67 -29.25
CA HIS A 368 10.54 1.91 -28.09
C HIS A 368 11.96 1.38 -28.30
N ILE A 369 12.82 1.54 -27.30
CA ILE A 369 14.18 0.98 -27.26
C ILE A 369 14.35 0.26 -25.93
N GLY A 370 14.49 -1.07 -25.97
CA GLY A 370 14.68 -1.88 -24.77
C GLY A 370 16.03 -1.60 -24.09
N ALA A 371 16.05 -1.61 -22.76
CA ALA A 371 17.24 -1.47 -21.93
C ALA A 371 16.99 -2.19 -20.58
N PRO A 372 18.05 -2.57 -19.83
CA PRO A 372 17.94 -3.37 -18.60
C PRO A 372 17.39 -2.57 -17.41
N ALA A 373 16.13 -2.13 -17.50
CA ALA A 373 15.49 -1.27 -16.51
C ALA A 373 15.23 -2.01 -15.18
N VAL A 374 14.92 -3.32 -15.23
CA VAL A 374 14.67 -4.12 -14.02
C VAL A 374 15.99 -4.45 -13.30
N GLU A 375 17.03 -4.83 -14.05
CA GLU A 375 18.33 -5.23 -13.51
C GLU A 375 19.11 -4.04 -12.94
N SER A 376 18.94 -2.86 -13.53
CA SER A 376 19.55 -1.60 -13.07
C SER A 376 18.71 -0.84 -12.03
N ALA A 377 17.47 -1.28 -11.76
CA ALA A 377 16.64 -0.67 -10.74
C ALA A 377 17.26 -0.89 -9.35
N GLU A 378 17.67 0.21 -8.70
CA GLU A 378 18.20 0.16 -7.34
C GLU A 378 17.11 -0.30 -6.37
N ILE A 379 17.43 -1.27 -5.53
CA ILE A 379 16.58 -1.63 -4.40
C ILE A 379 16.75 -0.55 -3.34
N THR A 380 15.64 0.12 -3.01
CA THR A 380 15.67 1.26 -2.11
C THR A 380 14.48 1.27 -1.15
N VAL A 381 14.41 2.28 -0.30
CA VAL A 381 13.49 2.38 0.84
C VAL A 381 12.78 3.72 0.87
N PHE A 382 11.53 3.73 1.32
CA PHE A 382 10.87 4.98 1.70
C PHE A 382 11.55 5.59 2.93
N LYS A 383 11.52 6.92 3.03
CA LYS A 383 12.22 7.67 4.09
C LYS A 383 13.73 7.37 4.18
N LYS A 384 14.43 7.23 3.04
CA LYS A 384 15.89 7.02 2.91
C LYS A 384 16.73 7.67 4.03
N GLY A 385 16.54 8.98 4.25
CA GLY A 385 17.31 9.75 5.22
C GLY A 385 17.11 9.32 6.69
N ARG A 386 15.89 8.91 7.08
CA ARG A 386 15.62 8.38 8.42
C ARG A 386 16.20 7.00 8.60
N THR A 387 15.98 6.12 7.61
CA THR A 387 16.51 4.75 7.61
C THR A 387 18.02 4.76 7.78
N LYS A 388 18.73 5.60 7.01
CA LYS A 388 20.19 5.74 7.10
C LYS A 388 20.69 6.20 8.48
N ARG A 389 19.99 7.14 9.11
CA ARG A 389 20.43 7.71 10.40
C ARG A 389 20.11 6.81 11.60
N THR A 390 19.26 5.80 11.42
CA THR A 390 18.80 4.92 12.50
C THR A 390 19.50 3.57 12.35
N PRO A 391 20.48 3.22 13.19
CA PRO A 391 21.29 2.00 13.01
C PRO A 391 20.44 0.73 12.86
N THR A 392 19.40 0.56 13.68
CA THR A 392 18.49 -0.58 13.62
C THR A 392 17.72 -0.64 12.29
N LEU A 393 17.14 0.48 11.84
CA LEU A 393 16.43 0.51 10.54
C LEU A 393 17.38 0.32 9.36
N PHE A 394 18.61 0.82 9.45
CA PHE A 394 19.62 0.63 8.41
C PHE A 394 20.03 -0.84 8.29
N ALA A 395 20.27 -1.52 9.42
CA ALA A 395 20.54 -2.96 9.46
C ALA A 395 19.38 -3.79 8.86
N GLN A 396 18.15 -3.48 9.25
CA GLN A 396 16.94 -4.10 8.69
C GLN A 396 16.80 -3.82 7.18
N PHE A 397 17.13 -2.61 6.72
CA PHE A 397 17.11 -2.26 5.30
C PHE A 397 18.11 -3.09 4.49
N LEU A 398 19.32 -3.32 5.00
CA LEU A 398 20.32 -4.16 4.31
C LEU A 398 19.86 -5.62 4.21
N GLU A 399 19.15 -6.12 5.22
CA GLU A 399 18.54 -7.45 5.16
C GLU A 399 17.40 -7.48 4.14
N ALA A 400 16.46 -6.54 4.22
CA ALA A 400 15.38 -6.39 3.26
C ALA A 400 15.88 -6.24 1.81
N GLN A 401 17.01 -5.54 1.61
CA GLN A 401 17.66 -5.39 0.31
C GLN A 401 18.11 -6.74 -0.26
N SER A 402 18.68 -7.61 0.58
CA SER A 402 19.04 -8.98 0.21
C SER A 402 17.83 -9.83 -0.17
N LEU A 403 16.73 -9.73 0.59
CA LEU A 403 15.47 -10.45 0.30
C LEU A 403 14.81 -9.96 -1.00
N MET A 404 14.85 -8.66 -1.25
CA MET A 404 14.38 -8.06 -2.50
C MET A 404 15.21 -8.51 -3.70
N GLU A 405 16.51 -8.77 -3.52
CA GLU A 405 17.37 -9.33 -4.58
C GLU A 405 17.02 -10.79 -4.90
N LYS A 406 16.69 -11.59 -3.88
CA LYS A 406 16.15 -12.95 -4.08
C LYS A 406 14.84 -12.92 -4.85
N TYR A 407 13.96 -11.98 -4.51
CA TYR A 407 12.72 -11.77 -5.23
C TYR A 407 12.95 -11.36 -6.69
N ARG A 408 13.85 -10.41 -6.94
CA ARG A 408 14.20 -9.93 -8.28
C ARG A 408 14.75 -11.02 -9.19
N SER A 409 15.59 -11.89 -8.61
CA SER A 409 16.20 -13.02 -9.33
C SER A 409 15.31 -14.27 -9.42
N GLY A 410 14.16 -14.29 -8.74
CA GLY A 410 13.30 -15.47 -8.66
C GLY A 410 13.99 -16.66 -7.99
N THR A 411 14.77 -16.40 -6.93
CA THR A 411 15.46 -17.44 -6.16
C THR A 411 14.46 -18.46 -5.59
N ASP A 412 14.84 -19.74 -5.59
CA ASP A 412 14.04 -20.83 -5.03
C ASP A 412 13.79 -20.69 -3.51
N ASN A 413 12.83 -21.46 -2.99
CA ASN A 413 12.41 -21.46 -1.59
C ASN A 413 11.87 -20.09 -1.13
N VAL A 414 10.70 -19.71 -1.64
CA VAL A 414 10.11 -18.38 -1.41
C VAL A 414 9.87 -18.09 0.07
N GLU A 415 9.59 -19.12 0.87
CA GLU A 415 9.41 -19.00 2.33
C GLU A 415 10.62 -18.45 3.08
N GLN A 416 11.79 -18.40 2.45
CA GLN A 416 13.01 -17.84 3.05
C GLN A 416 13.11 -16.32 2.94
N TYR A 417 12.28 -15.70 2.11
CA TYR A 417 12.36 -14.25 1.86
C TYR A 417 11.00 -13.56 1.77
N MET A 418 9.89 -14.30 1.70
CA MET A 418 8.53 -13.75 1.76
C MET A 418 7.64 -14.51 2.75
N ASP A 419 6.72 -13.79 3.40
CA ASP A 419 5.61 -14.43 4.10
C ASP A 419 4.66 -15.05 3.07
N LEU A 420 4.58 -16.38 3.07
CA LEU A 420 3.82 -17.11 2.07
C LEU A 420 2.31 -16.87 2.17
N ASP A 421 1.76 -16.66 3.37
CA ASP A 421 0.32 -16.42 3.53
C ASP A 421 -0.03 -15.01 3.04
N ALA A 422 0.73 -13.99 3.46
CA ALA A 422 0.52 -12.62 3.04
C ALA A 422 0.65 -12.50 1.51
N THR A 423 1.67 -13.13 0.93
CA THR A 423 1.92 -13.14 -0.51
C THR A 423 0.80 -13.86 -1.27
N ALA A 424 0.40 -15.06 -0.83
CA ALA A 424 -0.67 -15.81 -1.48
C ALA A 424 -2.02 -15.08 -1.44
N LYS A 425 -2.35 -14.44 -0.31
CA LYS A 425 -3.56 -13.62 -0.17
C LYS A 425 -3.52 -12.42 -1.11
N TYR A 426 -2.40 -11.69 -1.13
CA TYR A 426 -2.20 -10.53 -2.01
C TYR A 426 -2.46 -10.88 -3.48
N LEU A 427 -1.83 -11.95 -3.97
CA LEU A 427 -2.02 -12.41 -5.36
C LEU A 427 -3.46 -12.83 -5.64
N ALA A 428 -4.08 -13.61 -4.74
CA ALA A 428 -5.45 -14.08 -4.92
C ALA A 428 -6.48 -12.93 -4.92
N LEU A 429 -6.27 -11.91 -4.10
CA LEU A 429 -7.13 -10.73 -4.05
C LEU A 429 -6.95 -9.82 -5.26
N LEU A 430 -5.75 -9.74 -5.84
CA LEU A 430 -5.55 -9.03 -7.10
C LEU A 430 -6.24 -9.71 -8.28
N GLU A 431 -6.33 -11.05 -8.29
CA GLU A 431 -7.16 -11.78 -9.25
C GLU A 431 -8.66 -11.49 -9.05
N LEU A 432 -9.15 -11.51 -7.80
CA LEU A 432 -10.55 -11.23 -7.50
C LEU A 432 -10.95 -9.80 -7.87
N THR A 433 -10.13 -8.83 -7.49
CA THR A 433 -10.38 -7.40 -7.75
C THR A 433 -10.12 -7.04 -9.21
N GLY A 434 -9.33 -7.82 -9.94
CA GLY A 434 -8.81 -7.43 -11.26
C GLY A 434 -7.79 -6.29 -11.18
N GLY A 435 -7.23 -6.03 -9.98
CA GLY A 435 -6.32 -4.93 -9.67
C GLY A 435 -4.88 -5.14 -10.11
N LYS A 436 -4.63 -5.86 -11.22
CA LYS A 436 -3.28 -6.31 -11.62
C LYS A 436 -2.32 -5.19 -12.02
N HIS A 437 -2.75 -3.93 -12.06
CA HIS A 437 -1.80 -2.83 -12.21
C HIS A 437 -0.82 -2.78 -11.02
N GLY A 438 -1.24 -3.21 -9.83
CA GLY A 438 -0.35 -3.32 -8.67
C GLY A 438 0.75 -4.38 -8.82
N LEU A 439 0.64 -5.29 -9.79
CA LEU A 439 1.67 -6.31 -10.07
C LEU A 439 2.78 -5.82 -10.99
N THR A 440 2.66 -4.67 -11.64
CA THR A 440 3.76 -4.16 -12.48
C THR A 440 4.96 -3.87 -11.58
N TRP A 441 6.15 -4.34 -11.94
CA TRP A 441 7.32 -4.34 -11.04
C TRP A 441 7.61 -3.01 -10.33
N HIS A 442 7.41 -1.88 -11.00
CA HIS A 442 7.66 -0.54 -10.44
C HIS A 442 6.58 -0.08 -9.44
N ASN A 443 5.41 -0.73 -9.43
CA ASN A 443 4.33 -0.49 -8.46
C ASN A 443 4.41 -1.39 -7.23
N GLN A 444 5.26 -2.42 -7.25
CA GLN A 444 5.38 -3.36 -6.14
C GLN A 444 6.09 -2.70 -4.94
N ARG A 445 5.52 -2.91 -3.75
CA ARG A 445 5.98 -2.35 -2.48
C ARG A 445 6.05 -3.48 -1.47
N PHE A 446 7.10 -3.51 -0.66
CA PHE A 446 7.29 -4.58 0.32
C PHE A 446 7.62 -4.00 1.68
N TYR A 447 6.94 -4.47 2.72
CA TYR A 447 7.34 -4.24 4.10
C TYR A 447 8.30 -5.35 4.53
N PHE A 448 9.40 -4.98 5.18
CA PHE A 448 10.24 -5.93 5.88
C PHE A 448 9.79 -6.06 7.34
N ASN A 449 9.30 -7.24 7.69
CA ASN A 449 8.85 -7.54 9.05
C ASN A 449 10.05 -7.87 9.93
N PRO A 450 10.41 -7.02 10.91
CA PRO A 450 11.62 -7.21 11.71
C PRO A 450 11.51 -8.40 12.68
N VAL A 451 10.29 -8.88 12.96
CA VAL A 451 10.06 -10.00 13.87
C VAL A 451 10.24 -11.33 13.16
N THR A 452 9.74 -11.47 11.93
CA THR A 452 9.85 -12.70 11.14
C THR A 452 11.03 -12.73 10.18
N GLN A 453 11.65 -11.57 9.92
CA GLN A 453 12.70 -11.39 8.91
C GLN A 453 12.25 -11.73 7.48
N LEU A 454 10.97 -11.50 7.15
CA LEU A 454 10.38 -11.79 5.84
C LEU A 454 9.75 -10.54 5.21
N LEU A 455 9.65 -10.55 3.88
CA LEU A 455 8.92 -9.53 3.14
C LEU A 455 7.40 -9.83 3.12
N GLU A 456 6.60 -8.79 3.33
CA GLU A 456 5.15 -8.77 3.07
C GLU A 456 4.85 -7.79 1.93
N PRO A 457 4.08 -8.17 0.89
CA PRO A 457 3.66 -7.22 -0.14
C PRO A 457 2.66 -6.19 0.41
N ILE A 458 2.71 -4.97 -0.12
CA ILE A 458 1.75 -3.90 0.17
C ILE A 458 0.98 -3.59 -1.12
N ALA A 459 -0.33 -3.76 -1.10
CA ALA A 459 -1.21 -3.41 -2.20
C ALA A 459 -1.31 -1.89 -2.38
N PHE A 460 -1.13 -1.46 -3.63
CA PHE A 460 -1.08 -0.06 -4.03
C PHE A 460 -1.27 0.01 -5.55
N ASP A 461 -1.92 1.08 -6.02
CA ASP A 461 -2.05 1.39 -7.45
C ASP A 461 -2.66 0.23 -8.27
N CYS A 462 -3.82 -0.26 -7.82
CA CYS A 462 -4.42 -1.50 -8.33
C CYS A 462 -5.15 -1.31 -9.66
N PHE A 463 -5.81 -0.18 -9.85
CA PHE A 463 -6.61 0.11 -11.05
C PHE A 463 -6.05 1.30 -11.85
N MET A 464 -6.39 1.32 -13.14
CA MET A 464 -6.26 2.49 -14.01
C MET A 464 -7.66 3.11 -14.23
N GLU A 465 -7.89 3.76 -15.37
CA GLU A 465 -9.21 4.26 -15.77
C GLU A 465 -10.25 3.13 -16.02
N LEU A 466 -11.54 3.48 -15.88
CA LEU A 466 -12.70 2.58 -15.81
C LEU A 466 -12.92 1.71 -17.08
N ASN A 467 -12.44 2.17 -18.24
CA ASN A 467 -12.59 1.50 -19.54
C ASN A 467 -11.75 0.21 -19.67
N LEU A 468 -10.86 -0.07 -18.71
CA LEU A 468 -10.08 -1.29 -18.65
C LEU A 468 -10.68 -2.38 -17.73
N LEU A 469 -11.76 -2.06 -17.03
CA LEU A 469 -12.50 -3.03 -16.22
C LEU A 469 -13.29 -3.98 -17.13
N ILE A 470 -13.29 -5.28 -16.80
CA ILE A 470 -13.98 -6.36 -17.55
C ILE A 470 -13.32 -6.67 -18.92
N LYS A 471 -12.00 -6.64 -18.99
CA LYS A 471 -11.26 -7.44 -20.00
C LYS A 471 -10.94 -8.81 -19.40
N LYS A 472 -11.01 -9.87 -20.21
CA LYS A 472 -10.40 -11.15 -19.82
C LYS A 472 -8.91 -10.89 -19.60
N GLN A 473 -8.50 -10.85 -18.34
CA GLN A 473 -7.09 -10.81 -17.97
C GLN A 473 -6.66 -12.24 -17.63
N ASP A 474 -5.56 -12.69 -18.23
CA ASP A 474 -5.02 -14.00 -17.92
C ASP A 474 -4.60 -14.04 -16.45
N ILE A 475 -4.84 -15.15 -15.78
CA ILE A 475 -4.38 -15.34 -14.40
C ILE A 475 -2.85 -15.27 -14.39
N VAL A 476 -2.25 -14.64 -13.39
CA VAL A 476 -0.80 -14.35 -13.34
C VAL A 476 0.07 -15.61 -13.51
N SER A 477 -0.37 -16.78 -13.04
CA SER A 477 0.37 -18.04 -13.21
C SER A 477 0.30 -18.61 -14.63
N MET A 478 -0.71 -18.24 -15.42
CA MET A 478 -0.83 -18.64 -16.82
C MET A 478 0.06 -17.77 -17.72
N LYS A 479 0.26 -18.19 -18.98
CA LYS A 479 0.97 -17.35 -19.96
C LYS A 479 0.23 -16.03 -20.12
N HIS A 480 0.90 -14.92 -19.80
CA HIS A 480 0.28 -13.60 -19.79
C HIS A 480 0.85 -12.76 -20.94
N SER A 481 0.02 -11.93 -21.58
CA SER A 481 0.49 -11.00 -22.61
C SER A 481 1.44 -9.90 -22.09
N ALA A 482 1.71 -9.88 -20.78
CA ALA A 482 2.54 -8.91 -20.07
C ALA A 482 3.60 -9.62 -19.21
N ASP A 483 4.07 -10.78 -19.67
CA ASP A 483 5.01 -11.64 -18.94
C ASP A 483 6.27 -10.90 -18.45
N GLU A 484 6.75 -9.89 -19.19
CA GLU A 484 7.88 -9.04 -18.77
C GLU A 484 7.55 -8.13 -17.57
N GLU A 485 6.32 -7.60 -17.48
CA GLU A 485 5.91 -6.71 -16.38
C GLU A 485 5.67 -7.46 -15.06
N TYR A 486 5.30 -8.74 -15.16
CA TYR A 486 4.99 -9.63 -14.03
C TYR A 486 6.07 -10.68 -13.77
N ILE A 487 7.25 -10.51 -14.37
CA ILE A 487 8.30 -11.51 -14.41
C ILE A 487 8.71 -12.01 -13.01
N MET A 488 8.91 -11.10 -12.05
CA MET A 488 9.27 -11.45 -10.67
C MET A 488 8.15 -12.20 -9.94
N THR A 489 6.90 -11.74 -10.10
CA THR A 489 5.73 -12.40 -9.51
C THR A 489 5.51 -13.80 -10.07
N ARG A 490 5.71 -13.98 -11.38
CA ARG A 490 5.66 -15.31 -12.01
C ARG A 490 6.85 -16.17 -11.56
N GLY A 491 8.00 -15.57 -11.33
CA GLY A 491 9.19 -16.22 -10.78
C GLY A 491 8.93 -16.91 -9.45
N ILE A 492 8.35 -16.20 -8.48
CA ILE A 492 8.04 -16.79 -7.17
C ILE A 492 6.96 -17.87 -7.23
N LEU A 493 6.05 -17.83 -8.21
CA LEU A 493 5.02 -18.86 -8.40
C LEU A 493 5.54 -20.19 -8.94
N LYS A 494 6.85 -20.30 -9.24
CA LYS A 494 7.53 -21.58 -9.46
C LYS A 494 7.55 -22.44 -8.17
N ASP A 495 7.63 -21.79 -7.01
CA ASP A 495 7.61 -22.44 -5.69
C ASP A 495 6.25 -23.12 -5.44
N ASP A 496 6.31 -24.41 -5.09
CA ASP A 496 5.14 -25.26 -4.90
C ASP A 496 4.34 -24.90 -3.64
N LYS A 497 5.02 -24.56 -2.55
CA LYS A 497 4.41 -24.16 -1.26
C LYS A 497 3.66 -22.85 -1.40
N LEU A 498 4.20 -21.87 -2.12
CA LEU A 498 3.49 -20.62 -2.42
C LEU A 498 2.31 -20.89 -3.34
N ARG A 499 2.51 -21.63 -4.44
CA ARG A 499 1.45 -21.89 -5.42
C ARG A 499 0.27 -22.65 -4.82
N SER A 500 0.53 -23.60 -3.91
CA SER A 500 -0.51 -24.33 -3.16
C SER A 500 -1.33 -23.40 -2.26
N ARG A 501 -0.67 -22.50 -1.51
CA ARG A 501 -1.36 -21.48 -0.69
C ARG A 501 -2.16 -20.50 -1.54
N TYR A 502 -1.59 -20.08 -2.67
CA TYR A 502 -2.26 -19.21 -3.63
C TYR A 502 -3.54 -19.85 -4.18
N ALA A 503 -3.48 -21.12 -4.61
CA ALA A 503 -4.65 -21.87 -5.05
C ALA A 503 -5.72 -22.01 -3.94
N TYR A 504 -5.30 -22.26 -2.69
CA TYR A 504 -6.20 -22.28 -1.54
C TYR A 504 -6.95 -20.95 -1.36
N TYR A 505 -6.26 -19.81 -1.41
CA TYR A 505 -6.90 -18.50 -1.27
C TYR A 505 -7.76 -18.13 -2.49
N LEU A 506 -7.37 -18.52 -3.71
CA LEU A 506 -8.24 -18.39 -4.88
C LEU A 506 -9.56 -19.15 -4.69
N LYS A 507 -9.53 -20.40 -4.20
CA LYS A 507 -10.73 -21.19 -3.88
C LYS A 507 -11.58 -20.47 -2.82
N ARG A 508 -10.95 -19.98 -1.75
CA ARG A 508 -11.62 -19.26 -0.65
C ARG A 508 -12.31 -17.97 -1.10
N TYR A 509 -11.60 -17.10 -1.81
CA TYR A 509 -12.11 -15.78 -2.20
C TYR A 509 -13.05 -15.83 -3.40
N SER A 510 -12.99 -16.92 -4.18
CA SER A 510 -13.93 -17.14 -5.26
C SER A 510 -15.26 -17.82 -4.83
N ASP A 511 -15.40 -18.24 -3.56
CA ASP A 511 -16.66 -18.73 -3.01
C ASP A 511 -17.76 -17.63 -3.07
N PRO A 512 -18.98 -17.91 -3.59
CA PRO A 512 -20.06 -16.91 -3.65
C PRO A 512 -20.41 -16.29 -2.28
N LYS A 513 -20.25 -17.04 -1.19
CA LYS A 513 -20.50 -16.56 0.17
C LYS A 513 -19.49 -15.50 0.60
N TYR A 514 -18.29 -15.48 0.03
CA TYR A 514 -17.26 -14.50 0.36
C TYR A 514 -17.71 -13.08 0.00
N LEU A 515 -17.98 -12.81 -1.28
CA LEU A 515 -18.45 -11.49 -1.74
C LEU A 515 -19.76 -11.07 -1.06
N LYS A 516 -20.69 -12.01 -0.84
CA LYS A 516 -21.94 -11.72 -0.12
C LYS A 516 -21.70 -11.19 1.29
N ARG A 517 -20.82 -11.85 2.07
CA ARG A 517 -20.47 -11.39 3.43
C ARG A 517 -19.73 -10.06 3.40
N LEU A 518 -18.80 -9.91 2.46
CA LEU A 518 -18.01 -8.69 2.29
C LEU A 518 -18.89 -7.47 2.00
N TYR A 519 -19.80 -7.56 1.02
CA TYR A 519 -20.73 -6.47 0.72
C TYR A 519 -21.66 -6.17 1.88
N SER A 520 -22.18 -7.20 2.56
CA SER A 520 -23.01 -6.99 3.75
C SER A 520 -22.27 -6.25 4.87
N LYS A 521 -20.97 -6.55 5.06
CA LYS A 521 -20.14 -5.90 6.07
C LYS A 521 -19.82 -4.44 5.69
N LEU A 522 -19.60 -4.18 4.40
CA LEU A 522 -19.18 -2.88 3.89
C LEU A 522 -20.34 -1.99 3.41
N GLU A 523 -21.59 -2.44 3.45
CA GLU A 523 -22.74 -1.76 2.82
C GLU A 523 -22.87 -0.29 3.24
N GLY A 524 -22.67 0.03 4.52
CA GLY A 524 -22.70 1.42 5.00
C GLY A 524 -21.59 2.29 4.39
N LYS A 525 -20.36 1.77 4.35
CA LYS A 525 -19.21 2.49 3.75
C LYS A 525 -19.33 2.58 2.22
N ILE A 526 -19.85 1.53 1.58
CA ILE A 526 -20.15 1.51 0.14
C ILE A 526 -21.14 2.63 -0.18
N LYS A 527 -22.27 2.66 0.54
CA LYS A 527 -23.30 3.68 0.35
C LYS A 527 -22.74 5.08 0.56
N GLN A 528 -21.98 5.31 1.63
CA GLN A 528 -21.33 6.60 1.89
C GLN A 528 -20.40 7.02 0.74
N THR A 529 -19.59 6.10 0.24
CA THR A 529 -18.64 6.34 -0.87
C THR A 529 -19.38 6.65 -2.17
N GLU A 530 -20.40 5.85 -2.51
CA GLU A 530 -21.24 6.07 -3.69
C GLU A 530 -22.02 7.38 -3.58
N ASP A 531 -22.59 7.71 -2.41
CA ASP A 531 -23.35 8.94 -2.18
C ASP A 531 -22.46 10.19 -2.32
N LEU A 532 -21.24 10.17 -1.77
CA LEU A 532 -20.25 11.23 -1.97
C LEU A 532 -19.95 11.43 -3.46
N LEU A 533 -19.63 10.36 -4.19
CA LEU A 533 -19.31 10.43 -5.61
C LEU A 533 -20.49 10.88 -6.46
N ARG A 534 -21.72 10.46 -6.13
CA ARG A 534 -22.95 10.73 -6.90
C ARG A 534 -23.24 12.22 -7.10
N HIS A 535 -22.77 13.07 -6.20
CA HIS A 535 -22.86 14.53 -6.31
C HIS A 535 -22.25 15.06 -7.62
N GLU A 536 -21.08 14.55 -7.99
CA GLU A 536 -20.36 14.95 -9.20
C GLU A 536 -20.51 13.92 -10.33
N TYR A 537 -20.76 12.65 -9.98
CA TYR A 537 -20.80 11.53 -10.92
C TYR A 537 -22.06 10.65 -10.68
N PRO A 538 -23.26 11.09 -11.13
CA PRO A 538 -24.54 10.52 -10.69
C PRO A 538 -24.75 9.02 -10.91
N ASN A 539 -24.06 8.42 -11.89
CA ASN A 539 -24.19 7.00 -12.24
C ASN A 539 -22.95 6.16 -11.87
N VAL A 540 -21.95 6.74 -11.20
CA VAL A 540 -20.79 5.97 -10.70
C VAL A 540 -21.21 5.14 -9.50
N LYS A 541 -21.06 3.83 -9.64
CA LYS A 541 -21.29 2.83 -8.60
C LYS A 541 -20.17 1.82 -8.61
N ILE A 542 -20.06 1.04 -7.55
CA ILE A 542 -19.19 -0.12 -7.53
C ILE A 542 -19.69 -1.15 -8.54
N ALA A 543 -18.81 -1.56 -9.45
CA ALA A 543 -19.08 -2.58 -10.45
C ALA A 543 -19.08 -3.99 -9.81
N ARG A 544 -20.11 -4.33 -9.03
CA ARG A 544 -20.24 -5.64 -8.34
C ARG A 544 -20.19 -6.81 -9.34
N ASP A 545 -20.69 -6.60 -10.54
CA ASP A 545 -20.62 -7.51 -11.69
C ASP A 545 -19.18 -7.87 -12.10
N HIS A 546 -18.24 -6.93 -12.01
CA HIS A 546 -16.82 -7.17 -12.31
C HIS A 546 -16.21 -8.17 -11.31
N PHE A 547 -16.49 -8.00 -10.02
CA PHE A 547 -16.05 -8.94 -8.99
C PHE A 547 -16.72 -10.31 -9.17
N GLU A 548 -18.01 -10.35 -9.49
CA GLU A 548 -18.71 -11.62 -9.78
C GLU A 548 -18.18 -12.33 -11.03
N PHE A 549 -17.81 -11.58 -12.06
CA PHE A 549 -17.16 -12.12 -13.26
C PHE A 549 -15.82 -12.75 -12.90
N ASN A 550 -14.94 -12.01 -12.21
CA ASN A 550 -13.62 -12.53 -11.79
C ASN A 550 -13.76 -13.75 -10.88
N ARG A 551 -14.70 -13.70 -9.93
CA ARG A 551 -15.02 -14.81 -9.04
C ARG A 551 -15.36 -16.09 -9.83
N LYS A 552 -16.30 -16.01 -10.78
CA LYS A 552 -16.67 -17.15 -11.65
C LYS A 552 -15.51 -17.61 -12.52
N TRP A 553 -14.72 -16.66 -13.04
CA TRP A 553 -13.55 -16.94 -13.85
C TRP A 553 -12.49 -17.73 -13.06
N ILE A 554 -12.20 -17.32 -11.82
CA ILE A 554 -11.28 -18.01 -10.92
C ILE A 554 -11.79 -19.44 -10.65
N GLN A 555 -13.06 -19.61 -10.25
CA GLN A 555 -13.63 -20.93 -9.98
C GLN A 555 -13.51 -21.89 -11.16
N LYS A 556 -13.73 -21.41 -12.38
CA LYS A 556 -13.61 -22.22 -13.60
C LYS A 556 -12.17 -22.71 -13.86
N ASN A 557 -11.17 -22.02 -13.33
CA ASN A 557 -9.77 -22.24 -13.68
C ASN A 557 -8.88 -22.66 -12.51
N VAL A 558 -9.37 -22.63 -11.26
CA VAL A 558 -8.51 -22.77 -10.07
C VAL A 558 -7.76 -24.09 -9.98
N ASP A 559 -8.38 -25.20 -10.40
CA ASP A 559 -7.71 -26.51 -10.41
C ASP A 559 -6.59 -26.57 -11.47
N LYS A 560 -6.73 -25.82 -12.56
CA LYS A 560 -5.65 -25.67 -13.57
C LYS A 560 -4.51 -24.82 -13.02
N ILE A 561 -4.84 -23.73 -12.32
CA ILE A 561 -3.86 -22.78 -11.76
C ILE A 561 -2.90 -23.48 -10.80
N GLU A 562 -3.41 -24.37 -9.96
CA GLU A 562 -2.63 -25.11 -8.95
C GLU A 562 -1.52 -25.97 -9.57
N GLY A 563 -1.78 -26.57 -10.74
CA GLY A 563 -0.82 -27.41 -11.47
C GLY A 563 0.11 -26.66 -12.43
N ILE A 564 -0.13 -25.38 -12.72
CA ILE A 564 0.66 -24.63 -13.70
C ILE A 564 1.91 -24.05 -13.03
N VAL A 565 3.08 -24.54 -13.43
CA VAL A 565 4.38 -23.95 -13.10
C VAL A 565 4.74 -22.91 -14.17
N PRO A 566 4.85 -21.61 -13.83
CA PRO A 566 5.18 -20.58 -14.81
C PRO A 566 6.57 -20.79 -15.42
N GLN A 567 6.65 -20.75 -16.75
CA GLN A 567 7.92 -20.63 -17.47
C GLN A 567 8.33 -19.16 -17.50
N VAL A 568 9.50 -18.86 -16.93
CA VAL A 568 10.04 -17.49 -16.77
C VAL A 568 11.54 -17.51 -17.05
N THR A 569 11.97 -16.63 -17.95
CA THR A 569 13.38 -16.36 -18.30
C THR A 569 13.72 -14.95 -17.86
N PHE A 570 14.62 -14.80 -16.87
CA PHE A 570 15.03 -13.51 -16.33
C PHE A 570 16.04 -12.76 -17.21
N GLU A 571 16.63 -13.44 -18.20
CA GLU A 571 17.55 -12.83 -19.17
C GLU A 571 16.77 -12.12 -20.28
N GLY A 572 16.82 -10.79 -20.28
CA GLY A 572 16.30 -9.96 -21.37
C GLY A 572 17.29 -9.83 -22.52
N TYR A 573 16.78 -9.74 -23.75
CA TYR A 573 17.57 -9.30 -24.90
C TYR A 573 17.51 -7.77 -25.00
N TYR A 574 18.67 -7.11 -24.88
CA TYR A 574 18.77 -5.66 -24.98
C TYR A 574 19.56 -5.26 -26.24
N PRO A 575 18.99 -4.44 -27.13
CA PRO A 575 19.70 -3.98 -28.31
C PRO A 575 20.90 -3.10 -27.94
N LYS A 576 21.92 -3.10 -28.80
CA LYS A 576 22.99 -2.11 -28.74
C LYS A 576 22.40 -0.72 -29.04
N LEU A 577 22.60 0.23 -28.14
CA LEU A 577 22.05 1.59 -28.26
C LEU A 577 22.73 2.37 -29.40
N PRO A 578 22.04 3.34 -30.04
CA PRO A 578 22.63 4.14 -31.12
C PRO A 578 23.82 5.02 -30.67
N GLU A 579 24.57 5.57 -31.62
CA GLU A 579 25.52 6.65 -31.37
C GLU A 579 24.82 7.89 -30.77
N ASN A 580 25.53 8.62 -29.92
CA ASN A 580 25.09 9.78 -29.15
C ASN A 580 23.83 9.54 -28.29
N PHE A 581 23.61 8.31 -27.82
CA PHE A 581 22.42 7.94 -27.07
C PHE A 581 22.73 7.20 -25.75
N ILE A 582 22.06 7.62 -24.66
CA ILE A 582 22.23 7.00 -23.34
C ILE A 582 21.00 7.21 -22.44
N PHE A 583 20.63 6.17 -21.69
CA PHE A 583 19.70 6.27 -20.56
C PHE A 583 20.50 6.43 -19.27
N LYS A 584 20.60 7.67 -18.75
CA LYS A 584 21.42 8.02 -17.59
C LYS A 584 20.96 7.33 -16.31
N GLY A 585 19.64 7.14 -16.15
CA GLY A 585 19.03 6.42 -15.06
C GLY A 585 19.30 4.91 -15.07
N ILE A 586 19.89 4.39 -16.15
CA ILE A 586 20.26 2.97 -16.29
C ILE A 586 21.79 2.82 -16.28
N ALA A 587 22.50 3.61 -17.09
CA ALA A 587 23.88 3.36 -17.50
C ALA A 587 24.88 3.00 -16.38
N LEU A 588 25.14 3.91 -15.43
CA LEU A 588 26.10 3.69 -14.36
C LEU A 588 25.39 3.67 -13.00
N LYS A 589 25.54 2.55 -12.28
CA LYS A 589 25.14 2.42 -10.88
C LYS A 589 26.37 2.43 -9.98
N SER A 590 26.25 3.09 -8.85
CA SER A 590 27.33 3.21 -7.88
C SER A 590 26.81 3.14 -6.45
N ASN A 591 27.43 2.29 -5.64
CA ASN A 591 26.98 1.97 -4.29
C ASN A 591 28.15 2.07 -3.30
N LEU A 592 27.90 2.63 -2.12
CA LEU A 592 28.90 2.79 -1.07
C LEU A 592 29.14 1.46 -0.34
N GLU A 593 30.26 0.80 -0.61
CA GLU A 593 30.65 -0.46 0.04
C GLU A 593 31.30 -0.22 1.40
N LYS A 594 32.14 0.83 1.51
CA LYS A 594 32.83 1.18 2.76
C LYS A 594 33.13 2.67 2.81
N TYR A 595 32.92 3.28 3.98
CA TYR A 595 33.38 4.63 4.30
C TYR A 595 34.39 4.56 5.45
N ASN A 596 35.58 5.11 5.24
CA ASN A 596 36.70 5.02 6.18
C ASN A 596 36.85 6.32 6.99
N ALA A 597 37.56 6.23 8.12
CA ALA A 597 37.83 7.37 9.00
C ALA A 597 38.65 8.49 8.33
N ASP A 598 39.47 8.16 7.32
CA ASP A 598 40.24 9.11 6.50
C ASP A 598 39.38 9.82 5.43
N SER A 599 38.05 9.73 5.52
CA SER A 599 37.08 10.21 4.53
C SER A 599 37.11 9.51 3.17
N SER A 600 37.97 8.52 2.96
CA SER A 600 37.99 7.73 1.74
C SER A 600 36.78 6.79 1.66
N ALA A 601 36.29 6.58 0.45
CA ALA A 601 35.13 5.72 0.19
C ALA A 601 35.49 4.64 -0.83
N GLN A 602 35.09 3.40 -0.56
CA GLN A 602 35.07 2.34 -1.56
C GLN A 602 33.68 2.28 -2.17
N MET A 603 33.60 2.45 -3.48
CA MET A 603 32.37 2.43 -4.24
C MET A 603 32.39 1.25 -5.21
N SER A 604 31.36 0.42 -5.24
CA SER A 604 31.13 -0.49 -6.35
C SER A 604 30.55 0.31 -7.52
N LEU A 605 30.99 -0.02 -8.74
CA LEU A 605 30.60 0.62 -9.99
C LEU A 605 30.15 -0.46 -10.97
N ARG A 606 28.92 -0.36 -11.47
CA ARG A 606 28.35 -1.33 -12.40
C ARG A 606 27.78 -0.66 -13.64
N ASN A 607 28.13 -1.21 -14.79
CA ASN A 607 27.68 -0.75 -16.09
C ASN A 607 26.48 -1.57 -16.58
N TYR A 608 25.35 -0.91 -16.77
CA TYR A 608 24.13 -1.44 -17.39
C TYR A 608 23.87 -0.85 -18.78
N HIS A 609 24.78 -0.03 -19.28
CA HIS A 609 24.77 0.48 -20.66
C HIS A 609 25.25 -0.59 -21.64
N SER A 610 24.78 -0.50 -22.89
CA SER A 610 25.15 -1.47 -23.94
C SER A 610 26.57 -1.25 -24.51
N HIS A 611 27.28 -0.22 -24.05
CA HIS A 611 28.66 0.11 -24.44
C HIS A 611 29.56 0.21 -23.22
N GLU A 612 30.87 0.19 -23.45
CA GLU A 612 31.87 0.47 -22.41
C GLU A 612 31.61 1.86 -21.80
N LEU A 613 31.70 1.93 -20.48
CA LEU A 613 31.73 3.20 -19.74
C LEU A 613 33.12 3.42 -19.18
N GLU A 614 33.53 4.68 -19.15
CA GLU A 614 34.81 5.11 -18.58
C GLU A 614 34.55 6.12 -17.47
N VAL A 615 34.86 5.77 -16.22
CA VAL A 615 34.72 6.68 -15.09
C VAL A 615 35.98 7.53 -14.98
N ILE A 616 35.83 8.85 -15.11
CA ILE A 616 36.95 9.79 -15.31
C ILE A 616 37.19 10.73 -14.12
N GLY A 617 36.22 10.83 -13.19
CA GLY A 617 36.34 11.75 -12.06
C GLY A 617 35.13 11.74 -11.15
N TYR A 618 35.16 12.61 -10.14
CA TYR A 618 34.08 12.76 -9.17
C TYR A 618 34.01 14.19 -8.64
N THR A 619 32.89 14.57 -8.05
CA THR A 619 32.76 15.82 -7.27
C THR A 619 32.42 15.48 -5.84
N VAL A 620 32.84 16.31 -4.89
CA VAL A 620 32.50 16.17 -3.46
C VAL A 620 31.54 17.27 -3.04
N LYS A 621 31.17 17.31 -1.75
CA LYS A 621 30.17 18.24 -1.24
C LYS A 621 30.87 19.47 -0.64
N GLY A 622 30.58 20.65 -1.17
CA GLY A 622 30.81 21.93 -0.47
C GLY A 622 32.19 22.57 -0.67
N ASP A 623 33.01 22.06 -1.57
CA ASP A 623 34.38 22.53 -1.81
C ASP A 623 34.50 23.59 -2.92
N GLY A 624 33.48 23.75 -3.79
CA GLY A 624 33.53 24.68 -4.92
C GLY A 624 34.53 24.29 -6.01
N VAL A 625 35.33 23.24 -5.77
CA VAL A 625 36.23 22.62 -6.73
C VAL A 625 35.38 21.93 -7.80
N GLY A 626 35.82 22.03 -9.06
CA GLY A 626 35.19 21.32 -10.17
C GLY A 626 35.35 19.80 -10.06
N MET A 627 35.20 19.10 -11.18
CA MET A 627 35.45 17.66 -11.23
C MET A 627 36.89 17.33 -10.82
N ILE A 628 37.06 16.46 -9.81
CA ILE A 628 38.34 15.87 -9.42
C ILE A 628 38.62 14.69 -10.37
N PRO A 629 39.62 14.77 -11.26
CA PRO A 629 39.93 13.69 -12.18
C PRO A 629 40.54 12.50 -11.45
N ILE A 630 40.32 11.30 -11.97
CA ILE A 630 40.97 10.07 -11.52
C ILE A 630 41.59 9.35 -12.73
N THR A 631 42.47 8.38 -12.47
CA THR A 631 42.86 7.42 -13.51
C THR A 631 41.60 6.73 -14.05
N PRO A 632 41.32 6.81 -15.36
CA PRO A 632 40.07 6.32 -15.90
C PRO A 632 39.80 4.84 -15.59
N VAL A 633 38.60 4.54 -15.10
CA VAL A 633 38.16 3.17 -14.81
C VAL A 633 37.21 2.70 -15.89
N LYS A 634 37.67 1.78 -16.73
CA LYS A 634 36.85 1.16 -17.80
C LYS A 634 35.94 0.06 -17.27
N LEU A 635 34.67 0.10 -17.63
CA LEU A 635 33.63 -0.85 -17.27
C LEU A 635 33.07 -1.49 -18.55
N LYS A 636 33.19 -2.81 -18.64
CA LYS A 636 32.69 -3.58 -19.80
C LYS A 636 31.20 -3.34 -20.03
N PRO A 637 30.70 -3.48 -21.27
CA PRO A 637 29.27 -3.42 -21.57
C PRO A 637 28.43 -4.36 -20.69
N PHE A 638 27.15 -4.03 -20.53
CA PHE A 638 26.20 -4.91 -19.83
C PHE A 638 26.20 -6.33 -20.41
N GLY A 639 26.14 -7.33 -19.52
CA GLY A 639 26.24 -8.75 -19.88
C GLY A 639 27.67 -9.27 -20.11
N GLN A 640 28.68 -8.40 -20.17
CA GLN A 640 30.09 -8.79 -20.41
C GLN A 640 31.02 -8.54 -19.21
N GLY A 641 30.51 -7.95 -18.13
CA GLY A 641 31.26 -7.69 -16.90
C GLY A 641 30.37 -7.51 -15.68
N GLY A 642 30.97 -7.60 -14.49
CA GLY A 642 30.32 -7.32 -13.21
C GLY A 642 30.76 -5.99 -12.60
N SER A 643 30.39 -5.78 -11.34
CA SER A 643 30.78 -4.59 -10.57
C SER A 643 32.29 -4.52 -10.34
N LYS A 644 32.85 -3.30 -10.41
CA LYS A 644 34.23 -3.01 -10.00
C LYS A 644 34.24 -2.14 -8.75
N VAL A 645 35.01 -2.51 -7.73
CA VAL A 645 35.20 -1.69 -6.52
C VAL A 645 36.34 -0.70 -6.75
N VAL A 646 36.07 0.57 -6.52
CA VAL A 646 37.02 1.67 -6.70
C VAL A 646 37.13 2.47 -5.41
N ARG A 647 38.36 2.77 -4.97
CA ARG A 647 38.61 3.65 -3.83
C ARG A 647 38.72 5.10 -4.29
N PHE A 648 37.89 5.95 -3.71
CA PHE A 648 37.94 7.40 -3.85
C PHE A 648 38.58 8.01 -2.60
N PRO A 649 39.56 8.93 -2.74
CA PRO A 649 40.20 9.59 -1.60
C PRO A 649 39.21 10.33 -0.68
N VAL A 650 38.14 10.88 -1.25
CA VAL A 650 37.04 11.51 -0.51
C VAL A 650 35.72 10.97 -1.05
N LYS A 651 34.73 10.75 -0.18
CA LYS A 651 33.40 10.25 -0.58
C LYS A 651 32.78 11.09 -1.71
N PRO A 652 32.52 10.49 -2.88
CA PRO A 652 31.88 11.19 -4.00
C PRO A 652 30.46 11.66 -3.66
N ARG A 653 30.14 12.89 -4.05
CA ARG A 653 28.76 13.39 -4.21
C ARG A 653 28.19 13.02 -5.57
N ARG A 654 29.01 13.10 -6.62
CA ARG A 654 28.67 12.63 -7.97
C ARG A 654 29.87 11.96 -8.60
N ILE A 655 29.63 10.95 -9.42
CA ILE A 655 30.66 10.27 -10.21
C ILE A 655 30.46 10.63 -11.68
N HIS A 656 31.54 11.04 -12.33
CA HIS A 656 31.57 11.51 -13.71
C HIS A 656 32.12 10.43 -14.63
N TYR A 657 31.44 10.20 -15.75
CA TYR A 657 31.78 9.12 -16.67
C TYR A 657 31.48 9.49 -18.13
N ARG A 658 32.14 8.79 -19.06
CA ARG A 658 31.91 8.84 -20.51
C ARG A 658 31.35 7.50 -20.97
N ALA A 659 30.62 7.51 -22.07
CA ALA A 659 30.14 6.31 -22.75
C ALA A 659 30.75 6.24 -24.14
N ALA A 660 31.25 5.07 -24.55
CA ALA A 660 32.01 4.91 -25.78
C ALA A 660 31.23 5.33 -27.06
N ASN A 661 29.91 5.26 -27.03
CA ASN A 661 29.03 5.68 -28.13
C ASN A 661 28.59 7.16 -28.05
N CYS A 662 29.16 7.98 -27.18
CA CYS A 662 28.70 9.38 -26.97
C CYS A 662 29.84 10.41 -27.12
N GLY A 663 30.93 10.03 -27.80
CA GLY A 663 32.12 10.87 -27.97
C GLY A 663 32.67 11.37 -26.63
N ASP A 664 32.99 12.67 -26.57
CA ASP A 664 33.58 13.32 -25.39
C ASP A 664 32.56 13.77 -24.33
N SER A 665 31.28 13.46 -24.52
CA SER A 665 30.20 13.87 -23.61
C SER A 665 30.41 13.29 -22.21
N ILE A 666 30.33 14.15 -21.18
CA ILE A 666 30.49 13.77 -19.77
C ILE A 666 29.11 13.67 -19.10
N PHE A 667 28.82 12.50 -18.55
CA PHE A 667 27.63 12.20 -17.77
C PHE A 667 27.96 12.10 -16.28
N LYS A 668 26.92 12.09 -15.44
CA LYS A 668 27.06 12.01 -13.99
C LYS A 668 26.00 11.09 -13.38
N CYS A 669 26.39 10.29 -12.39
CA CYS A 669 25.45 9.57 -11.53
C CYS A 669 25.61 10.03 -10.08
N ASN A 670 24.53 9.94 -9.30
CA ASN A 670 24.56 10.15 -7.86
C ASN A 670 24.76 8.78 -7.21
N PRO A 671 25.81 8.57 -6.39
CA PRO A 671 25.99 7.28 -5.74
C PRO A 671 24.96 7.03 -4.65
N GLU A 672 24.53 5.78 -4.50
CA GLU A 672 23.75 5.33 -3.36
C GLU A 672 24.63 5.27 -2.10
N GLU A 673 23.99 5.46 -0.95
CA GLU A 673 24.68 5.59 0.34
C GLU A 673 24.81 4.27 1.11
N TRP A 674 24.61 3.14 0.42
CA TRP A 674 24.68 1.79 0.94
C TRP A 674 25.28 0.84 -0.11
N PRO A 675 25.70 -0.37 0.29
CA PRO A 675 26.33 -1.34 -0.61
C PRO A 675 25.40 -1.82 -1.73
N GLU A 676 26.00 -2.39 -2.78
CA GLU A 676 25.24 -3.04 -3.85
C GLU A 676 24.41 -4.19 -3.26
N ALA A 677 23.16 -4.30 -3.73
CA ALA A 677 22.28 -5.40 -3.36
C ALA A 677 22.89 -6.75 -3.76
N LYS A 678 22.88 -7.71 -2.82
CA LYS A 678 23.36 -9.07 -3.05
C LYS A 678 22.34 -10.03 -2.47
N ALA A 679 21.97 -11.06 -3.20
CA ALA A 679 21.17 -12.17 -2.68
C ALA A 679 22.03 -12.98 -1.71
N ARG A 680 22.01 -12.60 -0.43
CA ARG A 680 22.75 -13.32 0.62
C ARG A 680 21.89 -14.47 1.11
N ASN A 681 22.51 -15.58 1.45
CA ASN A 681 21.88 -16.56 2.32
C ASN A 681 21.77 -15.95 3.72
N SER A 682 20.74 -15.13 3.93
CA SER A 682 20.40 -14.53 5.22
C SER A 682 19.97 -15.54 6.28
N GLN A 683 19.90 -16.82 5.92
CA GLN A 683 19.61 -17.93 6.82
C GLN A 683 20.85 -18.35 7.62
N TRP A 684 21.49 -17.40 8.30
CA TRP A 684 22.50 -17.70 9.30
C TRP A 684 22.01 -18.79 10.27
N TYR A 685 20.69 -18.84 10.53
CA TYR A 685 20.06 -19.83 11.39
C TYR A 685 19.90 -21.23 10.82
N LYS A 686 19.94 -21.45 9.49
CA LYS A 686 19.88 -22.82 8.95
C LYS A 686 21.20 -23.58 9.08
N ASN A 687 22.27 -22.90 9.49
CA ASN A 687 23.49 -23.54 9.95
C ASN A 687 23.37 -24.05 11.41
N SER A 688 22.29 -23.68 12.12
CA SER A 688 21.99 -24.26 13.43
C SER A 688 21.40 -25.67 13.27
N LYS A 689 21.70 -26.56 14.22
CA LYS A 689 21.23 -27.96 14.20
C LYS A 689 19.71 -28.01 14.42
N SER A 690 18.92 -27.89 13.35
CA SER A 690 17.49 -28.17 13.43
C SER A 690 17.28 -29.68 13.52
N PRO A 691 16.66 -30.21 14.59
CA PRO A 691 16.31 -31.62 14.64
C PRO A 691 15.17 -31.88 13.64
N ASN A 692 15.42 -32.67 12.60
CA ASN A 692 14.39 -33.02 11.62
C ASN A 692 13.42 -34.07 12.21
N LYS A 693 12.57 -33.63 13.14
CA LYS A 693 11.52 -34.45 13.77
C LYS A 693 10.20 -33.67 13.75
N SER A 694 9.11 -34.40 13.52
CA SER A 694 7.75 -33.83 13.57
C SER A 694 7.41 -33.25 14.96
N LYS A 695 8.06 -33.70 16.03
CA LYS A 695 7.92 -33.17 17.40
C LYS A 695 9.29 -33.11 18.05
N ILE A 696 9.62 -31.97 18.67
CA ILE A 696 10.85 -31.79 19.46
C ILE A 696 10.50 -31.90 20.93
N VAL A 697 11.25 -32.69 21.68
CA VAL A 697 11.08 -32.84 23.14
C VAL A 697 12.38 -32.47 23.83
N LEU A 698 12.32 -31.54 24.78
CA LEU A 698 13.40 -31.19 25.69
C LEU A 698 13.03 -31.71 27.09
N ALA A 699 13.94 -32.50 27.67
CA ALA A 699 13.75 -33.18 28.94
C ALA A 699 15.06 -33.21 29.74
N GLY A 700 14.98 -33.15 31.07
CA GLY A 700 16.13 -33.16 31.98
C GLY A 700 16.98 -31.88 31.88
N THR A 701 18.24 -31.94 32.30
CA THR A 701 19.15 -30.79 32.17
C THR A 701 19.71 -30.69 30.74
N ARG A 702 19.54 -29.53 30.10
CA ARG A 702 20.03 -29.24 28.74
C ARG A 702 20.86 -27.96 28.74
N ARG A 703 22.11 -28.06 28.28
CA ARG A 703 22.97 -26.89 28.09
C ARG A 703 23.03 -26.53 26.61
N ILE A 704 22.76 -25.26 26.31
CA ILE A 704 22.76 -24.71 24.95
C ILE A 704 23.75 -23.55 24.95
N ASN A 705 24.81 -23.65 24.16
CA ASN A 705 25.89 -22.66 24.13
C ASN A 705 25.84 -21.75 22.89
N ASP A 706 25.10 -22.17 21.86
CA ASP A 706 24.89 -21.46 20.61
C ASP A 706 23.38 -21.28 20.39
N GLY A 707 22.95 -20.63 19.31
CA GLY A 707 21.53 -20.55 18.95
C GLY A 707 20.88 -21.91 18.66
N LEU A 708 19.67 -22.13 19.18
CA LEU A 708 18.80 -23.25 18.81
C LEU A 708 17.56 -22.75 18.04
N ILE A 709 17.49 -23.02 16.74
CA ILE A 709 16.31 -22.72 15.93
C ILE A 709 15.56 -24.01 15.62
N ILE A 710 14.27 -24.03 15.95
CA ILE A 710 13.37 -25.15 15.73
C ILE A 710 12.42 -24.79 14.59
N ASP A 711 12.75 -25.35 13.42
CA ASP A 711 12.01 -25.21 12.17
C ASP A 711 11.32 -26.52 11.79
N ASN A 712 10.22 -26.42 11.04
CA ASN A 712 9.47 -27.56 10.47
C ASN A 712 8.93 -28.59 11.49
N ALA A 713 9.00 -28.30 12.79
CA ALA A 713 8.38 -29.12 13.83
C ALA A 713 6.89 -28.78 13.97
N SER A 714 6.06 -29.77 14.30
CA SER A 714 4.65 -29.56 14.63
C SER A 714 4.46 -28.96 16.02
N GLU A 715 5.39 -29.19 16.95
CA GLU A 715 5.42 -28.60 18.29
C GLU A 715 6.79 -28.79 18.97
N LEU A 716 7.12 -27.87 19.88
CA LEU A 716 8.18 -28.01 20.88
C LEU A 716 7.54 -28.36 22.23
N VAL A 717 7.92 -29.49 22.80
CA VAL A 717 7.52 -29.92 24.14
C VAL A 717 8.69 -29.80 25.10
N ILE A 718 8.46 -29.18 26.25
CA ILE A 718 9.42 -29.11 27.35
C ILE A 718 8.78 -29.84 28.53
N GLU A 719 9.38 -30.96 28.95
CA GLU A 719 8.83 -31.82 29.99
C GLU A 719 8.96 -31.18 31.38
N ALA A 720 8.05 -31.51 32.30
CA ALA A 720 8.13 -31.04 33.68
C ALA A 720 9.49 -31.40 34.33
N GLY A 721 10.03 -30.50 35.15
CA GLY A 721 11.35 -30.66 35.79
C GLY A 721 12.56 -30.43 34.86
N THR A 722 12.35 -30.01 33.62
CA THR A 722 13.45 -29.69 32.69
C THR A 722 14.16 -28.41 33.09
N GLU A 723 15.48 -28.43 33.08
CA GLU A 723 16.33 -27.24 33.24
C GLU A 723 17.10 -26.98 31.93
N ILE A 724 16.83 -25.85 31.29
CA ILE A 724 17.55 -25.37 30.10
C ILE A 724 18.50 -24.25 30.53
N ILE A 725 19.79 -24.45 30.28
CA ILE A 725 20.87 -23.53 30.65
C ILE A 725 21.44 -22.93 29.37
N LEU A 726 21.23 -21.63 29.17
CA LEU A 726 21.70 -20.89 28.00
C LEU A 726 23.04 -20.19 28.30
N GLY A 727 24.06 -20.48 27.52
CA GLY A 727 25.38 -19.83 27.59
C GLY A 727 25.38 -18.36 27.14
N PRO A 728 26.53 -17.68 27.19
CA PRO A 728 26.70 -16.35 26.58
C PRO A 728 26.37 -16.40 25.08
N GLY A 729 25.53 -15.49 24.59
CA GLY A 729 25.10 -15.44 23.19
C GLY A 729 24.02 -16.45 22.79
N ALA A 730 23.70 -17.45 23.61
CA ALA A 730 22.73 -18.48 23.28
C ALA A 730 21.28 -17.99 23.38
N TYR A 731 20.43 -18.50 22.48
CA TYR A 731 18.99 -18.24 22.40
C TYR A 731 18.22 -19.48 21.92
N ILE A 732 16.90 -19.43 22.03
CA ILE A 732 15.99 -20.40 21.42
C ILE A 732 14.97 -19.66 20.55
N VAL A 733 14.78 -20.12 19.31
CA VAL A 733 13.71 -19.66 18.42
C VAL A 733 12.87 -20.87 17.99
N ALA A 734 11.56 -20.84 18.20
CA ALA A 734 10.65 -21.87 17.77
C ALA A 734 9.63 -21.33 16.75
N HIS A 735 9.65 -21.86 15.52
CA HIS A 735 8.64 -21.60 14.48
C HIS A 735 7.41 -22.50 14.62
N CYS A 736 7.21 -23.08 15.80
CA CYS A 736 6.15 -24.02 16.14
C CYS A 736 5.57 -23.69 17.53
N PRO A 737 4.35 -24.15 17.85
CA PRO A 737 3.78 -23.91 19.17
C PRO A 737 4.56 -24.63 20.26
N ILE A 738 4.52 -24.06 21.46
CA ILE A 738 5.29 -24.53 22.61
C ILE A 738 4.33 -25.13 23.64
N GLN A 739 4.64 -26.34 24.12
CA GLN A 739 3.97 -27.00 25.23
C GLN A 739 4.98 -27.21 26.35
N ALA A 740 5.03 -26.28 27.29
CA ALA A 740 5.91 -26.33 28.46
C ALA A 740 5.04 -26.43 29.72
N LEU A 741 4.68 -27.66 30.09
CA LEU A 741 3.71 -27.94 31.15
C LEU A 741 4.44 -28.46 32.39
N GLY A 742 5.07 -27.55 33.13
CA GLY A 742 5.66 -27.83 34.42
C GLY A 742 4.60 -28.03 35.50
N THR A 743 5.05 -28.36 36.71
CA THR A 743 4.21 -28.45 37.92
C THR A 743 4.86 -27.64 39.04
N ARG A 744 4.13 -27.41 40.15
CA ARG A 744 4.71 -26.75 41.32
C ARG A 744 5.90 -27.53 41.88
N GLU A 745 5.82 -28.85 41.87
CA GLU A 745 6.85 -29.76 42.39
C GLU A 745 8.00 -29.94 41.40
N ASN A 746 7.69 -29.94 40.09
CA ASN A 746 8.67 -30.08 39.02
C ASN A 746 8.52 -28.92 38.02
N PRO A 747 8.95 -27.70 38.39
CA PRO A 747 8.88 -26.55 37.50
C PRO A 747 9.87 -26.72 36.33
N ILE A 748 9.59 -26.03 35.22
CA ILE A 748 10.52 -25.90 34.10
C ILE A 748 11.35 -24.64 34.33
N VAL A 749 12.66 -24.72 34.19
CA VAL A 749 13.57 -23.57 34.36
C VAL A 749 14.33 -23.35 33.06
N ILE A 750 14.29 -22.13 32.53
CA ILE A 750 15.06 -21.67 31.38
C ILE A 750 15.88 -20.48 31.85
N ARG A 751 17.19 -20.66 32.01
CA ARG A 751 18.05 -19.64 32.62
C ARG A 751 19.31 -19.34 31.83
N GLY A 752 19.72 -18.08 31.86
CA GLY A 752 21.01 -17.64 31.33
C GLY A 752 22.15 -17.77 32.32
N THR A 753 23.36 -17.91 31.79
CA THR A 753 24.59 -17.97 32.60
C THR A 753 25.31 -16.62 32.73
N SER A 754 24.92 -15.61 31.93
CA SER A 754 25.50 -14.26 31.98
C SER A 754 24.57 -13.21 31.36
N GLU A 755 24.89 -11.93 31.54
CA GLU A 755 24.21 -10.80 30.87
C GLU A 755 24.38 -10.80 29.34
N GLN A 756 25.23 -11.67 28.80
CA GLN A 756 25.35 -11.86 27.35
C GLN A 756 24.41 -12.96 26.84
N THR A 757 23.76 -13.73 27.72
CA THR A 757 22.72 -14.67 27.32
C THR A 757 21.58 -13.90 26.66
N GLN A 758 21.07 -14.44 25.56
CA GLN A 758 20.02 -13.83 24.77
C GLN A 758 18.64 -14.39 25.19
N GLY A 759 17.68 -14.45 24.25
CA GLY A 759 16.26 -14.63 24.55
C GLY A 759 15.64 -15.95 24.09
N PHE A 760 14.34 -16.06 24.35
CA PHE A 760 13.47 -17.17 23.98
C PHE A 760 12.32 -16.66 23.12
N VAL A 761 12.18 -17.17 21.89
CA VAL A 761 11.28 -16.61 20.88
C VAL A 761 10.36 -17.70 20.34
N CYS A 762 9.07 -17.39 20.26
CA CYS A 762 8.07 -18.24 19.62
C CYS A 762 7.39 -17.49 18.46
N LEU A 763 7.61 -17.99 17.25
CA LEU A 763 7.04 -17.47 16.00
C LEU A 763 5.99 -18.45 15.48
N SER A 764 4.87 -18.58 16.19
CA SER A 764 3.81 -19.50 15.81
C SER A 764 2.42 -18.89 15.89
N LYS A 765 1.61 -19.12 14.86
CA LYS A 765 0.17 -18.77 14.84
C LYS A 765 -0.69 -19.73 15.67
N ARG A 766 -0.14 -20.88 16.08
CA ARG A 766 -0.84 -21.89 16.89
C ARG A 766 -0.74 -21.57 18.39
N ILE A 767 -1.52 -22.28 19.20
CA ILE A 767 -1.56 -22.03 20.64
C ILE A 767 -0.31 -22.56 21.34
N SER A 768 0.33 -21.71 22.14
CA SER A 768 1.41 -22.08 23.05
C SER A 768 0.91 -22.06 24.48
N ASN A 769 1.17 -23.15 25.24
CA ASN A 769 0.78 -23.30 26.63
C ASN A 769 2.03 -23.43 27.49
N LEU A 770 2.14 -22.56 28.49
CA LEU A 770 3.23 -22.55 29.45
C LEU A 770 2.63 -22.53 30.86
N GLU A 771 3.04 -23.49 31.67
CA GLU A 771 2.61 -23.65 33.05
C GLU A 771 3.82 -23.96 33.95
N PHE A 772 3.95 -23.26 35.08
CA PHE A 772 5.08 -23.40 36.02
C PHE A 772 6.46 -23.33 35.31
N VAL A 773 6.65 -22.30 34.49
CA VAL A 773 7.90 -22.04 33.75
C VAL A 773 8.59 -20.80 34.31
N THR A 774 9.87 -20.90 34.65
CA THR A 774 10.71 -19.78 35.05
C THR A 774 11.69 -19.41 33.93
N PHE A 775 11.64 -18.16 33.49
CA PHE A 775 12.62 -17.53 32.63
C PHE A 775 13.49 -16.59 33.49
N ASP A 776 14.79 -16.85 33.56
CA ASP A 776 15.70 -16.17 34.48
C ASP A 776 16.98 -15.71 33.76
N ASN A 777 17.40 -14.46 33.99
CA ASN A 777 18.67 -13.93 33.49
C ASN A 777 18.82 -14.04 31.96
N LEU A 778 17.77 -13.64 31.23
CA LEU A 778 17.73 -13.63 29.77
C LEU A 778 17.80 -12.20 29.21
N GLY A 779 18.32 -12.09 27.99
CA GLY A 779 18.47 -10.83 27.27
C GLY A 779 17.73 -10.83 25.94
N THR A 780 17.95 -9.77 25.17
CA THR A 780 17.39 -9.63 23.82
C THR A 780 18.04 -10.61 22.85
N MET A 781 17.23 -11.29 22.03
CA MET A 781 17.77 -12.04 20.88
C MET A 781 18.34 -11.09 19.83
N THR A 782 19.63 -11.27 19.53
CA THR A 782 20.39 -10.55 18.52
C THR A 782 21.27 -11.52 17.76
N GLU A 783 20.95 -11.76 16.49
CA GLU A 783 21.90 -12.41 15.60
C GLU A 783 21.91 -11.81 14.18
N GLY A 784 23.11 -11.46 13.73
CA GLY A 784 23.32 -10.63 12.56
C GLY A 784 22.57 -9.31 12.70
N ASN A 785 21.68 -9.03 11.75
CA ASN A 785 20.81 -7.86 11.75
C ASN A 785 19.42 -8.13 12.37
N TRP A 786 19.17 -9.35 12.84
CA TRP A 786 17.91 -9.69 13.51
C TRP A 786 18.02 -9.37 14.99
N ARG A 787 17.31 -8.33 15.42
CA ARG A 787 17.24 -7.90 16.81
C ARG A 787 15.78 -7.73 17.21
N LEU A 788 15.38 -8.37 18.31
CA LEU A 788 14.08 -8.20 18.96
C LEU A 788 14.22 -7.26 20.16
N THR A 789 13.19 -7.13 21.00
CA THR A 789 13.23 -6.27 22.19
C THR A 789 13.15 -7.07 23.49
N GLY A 790 12.35 -8.14 23.53
CA GLY A 790 12.12 -8.90 24.76
C GLY A 790 13.06 -10.09 25.03
N ALA A 791 13.17 -10.44 26.31
CA ALA A 791 13.78 -11.68 26.79
C ALA A 791 12.96 -12.91 26.39
N VAL A 792 11.64 -12.81 26.50
CA VAL A 792 10.70 -13.80 25.99
C VAL A 792 9.77 -13.13 25.00
N THR A 793 9.75 -13.59 23.75
CA THR A 793 8.93 -12.99 22.68
C THR A 793 7.95 -13.99 22.09
N PHE A 794 6.68 -13.60 21.98
CA PHE A 794 5.66 -14.33 21.20
C PHE A 794 5.12 -13.46 20.06
N TYR A 795 5.03 -14.03 18.85
CA TYR A 795 4.55 -13.32 17.67
C TYR A 795 3.38 -14.02 16.98
N ASN A 796 2.30 -13.26 16.74
CA ASN A 796 1.17 -13.60 15.88
C ASN A 796 0.37 -14.85 16.30
N GLY A 797 0.37 -15.19 17.60
CA GLY A 797 -0.15 -16.45 18.14
C GLY A 797 -1.14 -16.32 19.29
N ASN A 798 -1.63 -17.46 19.79
CA ASN A 798 -2.39 -17.52 21.03
C ASN A 798 -1.46 -18.03 22.14
N VAL A 799 -1.36 -17.31 23.25
CA VAL A 799 -0.41 -17.63 24.33
C VAL A 799 -1.16 -17.77 25.65
N ARG A 800 -0.96 -18.89 26.34
CA ARG A 800 -1.45 -19.13 27.70
C ARG A 800 -0.26 -19.27 28.64
N LEU A 801 -0.20 -18.40 29.63
CA LEU A 801 0.82 -18.34 30.67
C LEU A 801 0.13 -18.52 32.02
N THR A 802 0.48 -19.56 32.76
CA THR A 802 -0.13 -19.87 34.07
C THR A 802 0.97 -20.20 35.08
N ASN A 803 1.03 -19.51 36.21
CA ASN A 803 2.10 -19.69 37.20
C ASN A 803 3.52 -19.57 36.61
N CYS A 804 3.72 -18.73 35.58
CA CYS A 804 5.04 -18.49 35.00
C CYS A 804 5.78 -17.36 35.73
N THR A 805 7.11 -17.41 35.72
CA THR A 805 7.97 -16.36 36.29
C THR A 805 8.93 -15.83 35.24
N PHE A 806 9.07 -14.51 35.14
CA PHE A 806 10.04 -13.81 34.30
C PHE A 806 10.87 -12.92 35.21
N LYS A 807 12.16 -13.21 35.39
CA LYS A 807 12.96 -12.50 36.38
C LYS A 807 14.40 -12.23 35.96
N ASN A 808 14.95 -11.15 36.51
CA ASN A 808 16.36 -10.74 36.34
C ASN A 808 16.76 -10.57 34.87
N ASN A 809 15.82 -10.19 34.00
CA ASN A 809 16.07 -10.08 32.56
C ASN A 809 16.67 -8.71 32.21
N HIS A 810 17.72 -8.71 31.38
CA HIS A 810 18.56 -7.55 31.03
C HIS A 810 18.28 -7.00 29.63
N CYS A 811 17.01 -6.78 29.31
CA CYS A 811 16.53 -6.32 28.01
C CYS A 811 15.44 -5.24 28.13
N GLU A 812 14.98 -4.72 26.99
CA GLU A 812 13.92 -3.71 26.93
C GLU A 812 12.61 -4.26 27.52
N ASP A 813 12.22 -5.49 27.16
CA ASP A 813 10.97 -6.10 27.64
C ASP A 813 11.23 -7.44 28.35
N GLY A 814 10.81 -7.60 29.61
CA GLY A 814 10.86 -8.90 30.29
C GLY A 814 10.05 -9.98 29.55
N LEU A 815 8.85 -9.61 29.11
CA LEU A 815 7.98 -10.38 28.22
C LEU A 815 7.46 -9.43 27.13
N ASN A 816 7.64 -9.80 25.86
CA ASN A 816 7.08 -9.08 24.72
C ASN A 816 6.11 -9.97 23.93
N THR A 817 4.89 -9.49 23.72
CA THR A 817 3.91 -10.17 22.88
C THR A 817 3.45 -9.25 21.77
N ILE A 818 3.48 -9.74 20.53
CA ILE A 818 3.18 -8.92 19.35
C ILE A 818 2.10 -9.63 18.53
N ARG A 819 0.99 -8.95 18.25
CA ARG A 819 -0.17 -9.49 17.52
C ARG A 819 -0.72 -10.79 18.11
N CYS A 820 -0.69 -10.93 19.43
CA CYS A 820 -1.09 -12.15 20.13
C CYS A 820 -2.45 -12.04 20.81
N LYS A 821 -3.10 -13.20 21.03
CA LYS A 821 -4.14 -13.32 22.06
C LYS A 821 -3.53 -13.91 23.32
N VAL A 822 -3.52 -13.16 24.41
CA VAL A 822 -2.77 -13.50 25.62
C VAL A 822 -3.72 -13.82 26.78
N ARG A 823 -3.43 -14.90 27.51
CA ARG A 823 -4.06 -15.22 28.80
C ARG A 823 -2.95 -15.45 29.81
N MET A 824 -2.79 -14.51 30.74
CA MET A 824 -1.78 -14.56 31.79
C MET A 824 -2.49 -14.68 33.14
N THR A 825 -2.20 -15.75 33.89
CA THR A 825 -2.85 -16.03 35.19
C THR A 825 -1.80 -16.42 36.21
N ASP A 826 -1.82 -15.77 37.39
CA ASP A 826 -0.99 -16.11 38.55
C ASP A 826 0.54 -16.09 38.24
N CYS A 827 0.95 -15.29 37.25
CA CYS A 827 2.36 -15.12 36.88
C CYS A 827 3.08 -14.03 37.69
N LEU A 828 4.41 -14.12 37.75
CA LEU A 828 5.33 -13.15 38.36
C LEU A 828 6.26 -12.55 37.29
N VAL A 829 6.40 -11.22 37.27
CA VAL A 829 7.42 -10.50 36.51
C VAL A 829 8.21 -9.63 37.48
N GLU A 830 9.52 -9.87 37.62
CA GLU A 830 10.32 -9.14 38.61
C GLU A 830 11.74 -8.80 38.16
N ASN A 831 12.28 -7.69 38.69
CA ASN A 831 13.68 -7.27 38.50
C ASN A 831 14.05 -7.21 37.01
N THR A 832 13.25 -6.51 36.20
CA THR A 832 13.52 -6.31 34.76
C THR A 832 14.25 -4.99 34.53
N TYR A 833 15.16 -4.97 33.54
CA TYR A 833 15.97 -3.78 33.24
C TYR A 833 15.13 -2.57 32.79
N SER A 834 14.11 -2.77 31.95
CA SER A 834 13.18 -1.72 31.54
C SER A 834 11.73 -2.17 31.76
N ASP A 835 10.99 -2.52 30.72
CA ASP A 835 9.56 -2.85 30.82
C ASP A 835 9.37 -4.28 31.32
N GLY A 836 8.32 -4.49 32.11
CA GLY A 836 7.96 -5.81 32.64
C GLY A 836 7.26 -6.66 31.56
N PHE A 837 6.08 -6.21 31.15
CA PHE A 837 5.29 -6.83 30.10
C PHE A 837 4.86 -5.81 29.05
N ASP A 838 5.38 -5.98 27.84
CA ASP A 838 5.01 -5.20 26.66
C ASP A 838 4.05 -6.03 25.76
N ALA A 839 2.92 -5.44 25.38
CA ALA A 839 2.00 -6.03 24.41
C ALA A 839 1.61 -5.08 23.27
N ASP A 840 2.15 -5.36 22.09
CA ASP A 840 1.91 -4.67 20.83
C ASP A 840 0.78 -5.34 20.03
N PHE A 841 -0.29 -4.61 19.75
CA PHE A 841 -1.42 -5.06 18.91
C PHE A 841 -2.08 -6.36 19.38
N CYS A 842 -2.09 -6.57 20.69
CA CYS A 842 -2.53 -7.79 21.35
C CYS A 842 -3.95 -7.65 21.92
N ALA A 843 -4.55 -8.78 22.29
CA ALA A 843 -5.79 -8.78 23.06
C ALA A 843 -5.78 -9.87 24.13
N GLY A 844 -6.38 -9.65 25.30
CA GLY A 844 -6.29 -10.65 26.35
C GLY A 844 -6.68 -10.24 27.76
N PHE A 845 -6.19 -11.01 28.72
CA PHE A 845 -6.26 -10.64 30.13
C PHE A 845 -4.98 -11.02 30.89
N VAL A 846 -4.74 -10.26 31.96
CA VAL A 846 -3.76 -10.52 33.01
C VAL A 846 -4.54 -10.62 34.32
N ARG A 847 -4.44 -11.74 35.04
CA ARG A 847 -5.21 -11.98 36.25
C ARG A 847 -4.36 -12.56 37.37
N GLY A 848 -4.51 -12.06 38.60
CA GLY A 848 -3.84 -12.65 39.77
C GLY A 848 -2.32 -12.53 39.73
N SER A 849 -1.77 -11.65 38.87
CA SER A 849 -0.34 -11.56 38.60
C SER A 849 0.36 -10.48 39.41
N PHE A 850 1.66 -10.67 39.59
CA PHE A 850 2.52 -9.79 40.36
C PHE A 850 3.64 -9.20 39.49
N PHE A 851 3.84 -7.89 39.56
CA PHE A 851 4.88 -7.16 38.85
C PHE A 851 5.73 -6.40 39.88
N LYS A 852 7.05 -6.55 39.84
CA LYS A 852 7.94 -6.03 40.89
C LYS A 852 9.24 -5.46 40.34
N ASN A 853 9.64 -4.28 40.79
CA ASN A 853 10.97 -3.72 40.54
C ASN A 853 11.33 -3.70 39.03
N THR A 854 10.51 -3.05 38.21
CA THR A 854 10.81 -2.85 36.78
C THR A 854 11.50 -1.52 36.57
N GLY A 855 12.53 -1.44 35.72
CA GLY A 855 13.27 -0.19 35.49
C GLY A 855 12.46 0.90 34.80
N ASN A 856 11.42 0.53 34.05
CA ASN A 856 10.50 1.45 33.39
C ASN A 856 9.03 1.02 33.64
N ASP A 857 8.23 0.72 32.61
CA ASP A 857 6.80 0.41 32.78
C ASP A 857 6.60 -1.03 33.27
N CYS A 858 5.72 -1.27 34.25
CA CYS A 858 5.39 -2.65 34.64
C CYS A 858 4.58 -3.35 33.54
N ILE A 859 3.61 -2.65 32.97
CA ILE A 859 2.74 -3.11 31.89
C ILE A 859 2.58 -1.97 30.88
N ASP A 860 3.13 -2.12 29.67
CA ASP A 860 2.92 -1.18 28.54
C ASP A 860 2.20 -1.86 27.37
N PHE A 861 1.12 -1.24 26.92
CA PHE A 861 0.25 -1.77 25.88
C PHE A 861 0.11 -0.76 24.75
N SER A 862 0.40 -1.18 23.51
CA SER A 862 0.27 -0.36 22.31
C SER A 862 -0.74 -0.96 21.33
N GLY A 863 -1.78 -0.22 20.95
CA GLY A 863 -2.83 -0.71 20.02
C GLY A 863 -3.54 -1.98 20.48
N SER A 864 -3.67 -2.18 21.79
CA SER A 864 -4.04 -3.44 22.43
C SER A 864 -5.36 -3.37 23.22
N GLU A 865 -6.03 -4.51 23.39
CA GLU A 865 -7.28 -4.63 24.17
C GLU A 865 -7.13 -5.62 25.34
N PHE A 866 -7.06 -5.12 26.58
CA PHE A 866 -6.78 -5.96 27.75
C PHE A 866 -7.67 -5.71 28.96
N VAL A 867 -7.87 -6.77 29.73
CA VAL A 867 -8.38 -6.71 31.11
C VAL A 867 -7.26 -7.11 32.07
N ILE A 868 -6.91 -6.21 33.00
CA ILE A 868 -5.98 -6.45 34.10
C ILE A 868 -6.81 -6.55 35.37
N LYS A 869 -6.76 -7.70 36.05
CA LYS A 869 -7.64 -7.97 37.19
C LYS A 869 -6.92 -8.64 38.36
N ASP A 870 -7.21 -8.20 39.58
CA ASP A 870 -6.69 -8.84 40.80
C ASP A 870 -5.15 -8.91 40.82
N CYS A 871 -4.47 -7.91 40.23
CA CYS A 871 -3.00 -7.87 40.12
C CYS A 871 -2.37 -6.93 41.17
N THR A 872 -1.09 -7.17 41.47
CA THR A 872 -0.29 -6.26 42.31
C THR A 872 0.96 -5.81 41.56
N ILE A 873 1.25 -4.52 41.67
CA ILE A 873 2.39 -3.85 41.04
C ILE A 873 3.18 -3.16 42.15
N GLU A 874 4.47 -3.45 42.28
CA GLU A 874 5.36 -2.85 43.28
C GLU A 874 6.60 -2.27 42.62
N ASN A 875 6.94 -1.02 42.97
CA ASN A 875 8.15 -0.33 42.54
C ASN A 875 8.34 -0.34 41.00
N SER A 876 7.39 0.21 40.26
CA SER A 876 7.56 0.50 38.84
C SER A 876 8.42 1.75 38.64
N GLY A 877 9.38 1.70 37.72
CA GLY A 877 10.29 2.81 37.43
C GLY A 877 9.61 4.04 36.81
N ASP A 878 8.62 3.84 35.94
CA ASP A 878 7.81 4.93 35.36
C ASP A 878 6.30 4.68 35.53
N LYS A 879 5.65 3.92 34.63
CA LYS A 879 4.21 3.67 34.68
C LYS A 879 3.87 2.28 35.21
N GLY A 880 2.97 2.23 36.21
CA GLY A 880 2.41 0.97 36.67
C GLY A 880 1.63 0.26 35.56
N VAL A 881 0.63 0.96 35.00
CA VAL A 881 -0.11 0.50 33.81
C VAL A 881 -0.16 1.60 32.77
N SER A 882 0.21 1.27 31.54
CA SER A 882 0.21 2.19 30.41
C SER A 882 -0.58 1.62 29.23
N GLY A 883 -1.45 2.44 28.64
CA GLY A 883 -2.14 2.12 27.38
C GLY A 883 -1.95 3.23 26.35
N GLY A 884 -1.33 2.91 25.22
CA GLY A 884 -1.03 3.79 24.10
C GLY A 884 -1.61 3.34 22.76
N GLU A 885 -1.53 4.23 21.77
CA GLU A 885 -1.85 3.99 20.35
C GLU A 885 -3.24 3.38 20.09
N GLY A 886 -4.28 3.94 20.72
CA GLY A 886 -5.66 3.49 20.54
C GLY A 886 -6.04 2.25 21.35
N SER A 887 -5.26 1.93 22.40
CA SER A 887 -5.54 0.80 23.29
C SER A 887 -6.85 0.96 24.07
N LEU A 888 -7.51 -0.16 24.35
CA LEU A 888 -8.67 -0.25 25.24
C LEU A 888 -8.35 -1.13 26.45
N ILE A 889 -8.09 -0.51 27.59
CA ILE A 889 -7.61 -1.22 28.79
C ILE A 889 -8.65 -1.12 29.91
N LYS A 890 -8.98 -2.25 30.54
CA LYS A 890 -9.74 -2.31 31.79
C LYS A 890 -8.82 -2.74 32.93
N VAL A 891 -8.77 -1.97 34.00
CA VAL A 891 -8.03 -2.22 35.24
C VAL A 891 -9.05 -2.40 36.35
N ASP A 892 -9.10 -3.57 36.98
CA ASP A 892 -10.06 -3.90 38.04
C ASP A 892 -9.38 -4.57 39.24
N ALA A 893 -9.61 -4.06 40.43
CA ALA A 893 -9.06 -4.62 41.68
C ALA A 893 -7.52 -4.75 41.67
N VAL A 894 -6.83 -3.77 41.11
CA VAL A 894 -5.35 -3.72 41.05
C VAL A 894 -4.78 -2.90 42.21
N THR A 895 -3.66 -3.35 42.77
CA THR A 895 -2.90 -2.62 43.78
C THR A 895 -1.58 -2.14 43.19
N ILE A 896 -1.29 -0.84 43.28
CA ILE A 896 -0.04 -0.23 42.81
C ILE A 896 0.67 0.41 44.01
N LEU A 897 1.83 -0.13 44.37
CA LEU A 897 2.67 0.29 45.50
C LEU A 897 4.00 0.82 44.95
N GLY A 898 4.06 2.10 44.59
CA GLY A 898 5.24 2.74 44.03
C GLY A 898 5.28 2.73 42.50
N ALA A 899 5.11 3.90 41.91
CA ALA A 899 5.30 4.18 40.48
C ALA A 899 5.45 5.70 40.29
N ASN A 900 6.10 6.19 39.24
CA ASN A 900 6.03 7.62 38.92
C ASN A 900 4.59 8.00 38.53
N ILE A 901 4.04 7.30 37.54
CA ILE A 901 2.64 7.42 37.13
C ILE A 901 1.93 6.08 37.39
N ALA A 902 0.89 6.06 38.21
CA ALA A 902 0.22 4.79 38.52
C ALA A 902 -0.50 4.22 37.28
N VAL A 903 -1.33 5.03 36.60
CA VAL A 903 -2.04 4.63 35.38
C VAL A 903 -1.98 5.73 34.31
N ALA A 904 -1.58 5.38 33.10
CA ALA A 904 -1.47 6.30 31.97
C ALA A 904 -2.33 5.86 30.77
N SER A 905 -2.92 6.85 30.09
CA SER A 905 -3.61 6.70 28.81
C SER A 905 -2.98 7.64 27.78
N LYS A 906 -2.48 7.10 26.68
CA LYS A 906 -1.74 7.82 25.63
C LYS A 906 -2.45 7.69 24.28
N ASP A 907 -2.32 8.66 23.40
CA ASP A 907 -2.51 8.47 21.94
C ASP A 907 -3.86 7.81 21.57
N GLN A 908 -4.98 8.50 21.78
CA GLN A 908 -6.35 8.01 21.53
C GLN A 908 -6.80 6.80 22.36
N SER A 909 -5.96 6.31 23.27
CA SER A 909 -6.33 5.18 24.11
C SER A 909 -7.43 5.54 25.10
N LYS A 910 -8.09 4.49 25.56
CA LYS A 910 -9.11 4.56 26.60
C LYS A 910 -8.81 3.57 27.72
N VAL A 911 -8.61 4.09 28.93
CA VAL A 911 -8.34 3.27 30.11
C VAL A 911 -9.48 3.39 31.11
N HIS A 912 -10.05 2.26 31.51
CA HIS A 912 -11.13 2.13 32.48
C HIS A 912 -10.60 1.54 33.78
N VAL A 913 -10.84 2.19 34.91
CA VAL A 913 -10.31 1.80 36.22
C VAL A 913 -11.44 1.59 37.23
N GLU A 914 -11.44 0.44 37.89
CA GLU A 914 -12.37 0.03 38.95
C GLU A 914 -11.58 -0.57 40.13
N ASN A 915 -11.99 -0.28 41.36
CA ASN A 915 -11.52 -0.90 42.60
C ASN A 915 -10.00 -0.85 42.84
N ILE A 916 -9.31 0.16 42.33
CA ILE A 916 -7.85 0.29 42.40
C ILE A 916 -7.36 0.79 43.78
N THR A 917 -6.19 0.33 44.21
CA THR A 917 -5.43 0.88 45.35
C THR A 917 -4.13 1.47 44.84
N ILE A 918 -3.86 2.75 45.10
CA ILE A 918 -2.62 3.43 44.71
C ILE A 918 -1.92 3.97 45.97
N GLU A 919 -0.67 3.59 46.16
CA GLU A 919 0.19 4.08 47.22
C GLU A 919 1.58 4.44 46.69
N LYS A 920 2.19 5.48 47.28
CA LYS A 920 3.58 5.91 46.99
C LYS A 920 3.84 6.24 45.50
N SER A 921 2.84 6.76 44.80
CA SER A 921 3.00 7.24 43.41
C SER A 921 3.08 8.77 43.32
N ASP A 922 3.81 9.30 42.34
CA ASP A 922 3.89 10.75 42.13
C ASP A 922 2.62 11.29 41.46
N VAL A 923 2.12 10.60 40.44
CA VAL A 923 0.88 10.92 39.74
C VAL A 923 -0.04 9.69 39.71
N ALA A 924 -1.30 9.83 40.12
CA ALA A 924 -2.25 8.71 40.01
C ALA A 924 -2.67 8.44 38.56
N TYR A 925 -3.08 9.48 37.83
CA TYR A 925 -3.66 9.32 36.49
C TYR A 925 -3.06 10.29 35.46
N ALA A 926 -2.55 9.78 34.36
CA ALA A 926 -2.07 10.60 33.24
C ALA A 926 -2.89 10.36 31.96
N ALA A 927 -3.21 11.43 31.23
CA ALA A 927 -3.83 11.33 29.90
C ALA A 927 -3.23 12.38 28.94
N TYR A 928 -2.61 11.93 27.85
CA TYR A 928 -1.92 12.82 26.89
C TYR A 928 -1.77 12.20 25.49
N ARG A 929 -1.41 13.02 24.50
CA ARG A 929 -1.08 12.63 23.13
C ARG A 929 0.43 12.80 22.92
N LYS A 930 1.16 11.69 22.86
CA LYS A 930 2.58 11.61 22.50
C LYS A 930 2.78 11.68 20.99
N LYS A 931 1.92 11.00 20.21
CA LYS A 931 2.05 10.84 18.75
C LYS A 931 0.94 11.61 18.03
N PRO A 932 1.26 12.57 17.14
CA PRO A 932 0.26 13.43 16.51
C PRO A 932 -0.69 12.70 15.56
N GLU A 933 -0.30 11.54 15.03
CA GLU A 933 -1.15 10.65 14.24
C GLU A 933 -2.30 10.00 15.02
N TYR A 934 -2.28 10.07 16.34
CA TYR A 934 -3.38 9.60 17.18
C TYR A 934 -4.17 10.79 17.76
N GLY A 935 -5.42 10.53 18.14
CA GLY A 935 -6.28 11.48 18.85
C GLY A 935 -5.95 11.65 20.34
N LEU A 936 -6.83 12.37 21.03
CA LEU A 936 -6.74 12.65 22.46
C LEU A 936 -7.04 11.42 23.32
N ALA A 937 -6.33 11.26 24.43
CA ALA A 937 -6.48 10.12 25.33
C ALA A 937 -7.62 10.34 26.36
N LYS A 938 -8.18 9.23 26.86
CA LYS A 938 -9.27 9.25 27.83
C LYS A 938 -9.10 8.21 28.95
N LEU A 939 -9.13 8.68 30.19
CA LEU A 939 -9.09 7.83 31.38
C LEU A 939 -10.40 7.94 32.17
N ILE A 940 -10.98 6.82 32.59
CA ILE A 940 -12.25 6.77 33.33
C ILE A 940 -12.06 5.93 34.59
N VAL A 941 -12.08 6.58 35.76
CA VAL A 941 -12.00 5.94 37.08
C VAL A 941 -13.39 5.92 37.69
N LYS A 942 -13.95 4.72 37.87
CA LYS A 942 -15.29 4.52 38.42
C LYS A 942 -15.29 4.28 39.93
N SER A 943 -14.29 3.58 40.45
CA SER A 943 -14.12 3.34 41.88
C SER A 943 -12.64 3.20 42.24
N GLU A 944 -12.31 3.58 43.47
CA GLU A 944 -10.99 3.44 44.09
C GLU A 944 -11.22 2.87 45.50
N LYS A 945 -10.36 1.96 45.94
CA LYS A 945 -10.32 1.51 47.34
C LYS A 945 -9.50 2.50 48.18
N LYS A 946 -8.38 2.98 47.63
CA LYS A 946 -7.49 3.99 48.24
C LYS A 946 -6.64 4.66 47.17
N ASN A 947 -6.38 5.95 47.31
CA ASN A 947 -5.46 6.69 46.45
C ASN A 947 -4.62 7.65 47.31
N ALA A 948 -3.33 7.34 47.45
CA ALA A 948 -2.35 8.11 48.22
C ALA A 948 -1.21 8.63 47.32
N ALA A 949 -1.50 8.95 46.05
CA ALA A 949 -0.52 9.58 45.16
C ALA A 949 -0.29 11.06 45.51
N LYS A 950 0.91 11.60 45.24
CA LYS A 950 1.23 13.03 45.50
C LYS A 950 0.36 13.98 44.68
N ARG A 951 0.03 13.60 43.45
CA ARG A 951 -0.83 14.35 42.53
C ARG A 951 -1.89 13.44 41.94
N LEU A 952 -3.13 13.90 41.89
CA LEU A 952 -4.21 13.13 41.29
C LEU A 952 -4.04 12.95 39.76
N LYS A 953 -3.62 14.00 39.05
CA LYS A 953 -3.70 14.01 37.58
C LYS A 953 -2.58 14.77 36.86
N LEU A 954 -2.28 14.30 35.64
CA LEU A 954 -1.45 14.96 34.63
C LEU A 954 -2.16 14.87 33.26
N LEU A 955 -2.75 15.98 32.79
CA LEU A 955 -3.59 15.99 31.57
C LEU A 955 -3.06 16.98 30.54
N GLU A 956 -2.79 16.51 29.33
CA GLU A 956 -2.51 17.38 28.19
C GLU A 956 -3.80 18.05 27.69
N LYS A 957 -3.66 19.21 27.04
CA LYS A 957 -4.73 19.94 26.34
C LYS A 957 -5.73 18.99 25.70
N ASP A 958 -7.00 19.15 26.08
CA ASP A 958 -8.18 18.41 25.59
C ASP A 958 -8.25 16.91 25.94
N SER A 959 -7.19 16.29 26.46
CA SER A 959 -7.24 14.93 27.01
C SER A 959 -8.06 14.89 28.31
N GLN A 960 -8.74 13.76 28.56
CA GLN A 960 -9.82 13.70 29.55
C GLN A 960 -9.56 12.68 30.65
N LEU A 961 -9.87 13.07 31.89
CA LEU A 961 -10.03 12.18 33.04
C LEU A 961 -11.46 12.32 33.58
N ILE A 962 -12.20 11.22 33.67
CA ILE A 962 -13.46 11.15 34.40
C ILE A 962 -13.19 10.37 35.69
N HIS A 963 -13.05 11.08 36.80
CA HIS A 963 -12.71 10.49 38.11
C HIS A 963 -13.92 10.56 39.03
N LEU A 964 -14.44 9.39 39.42
CA LEU A 964 -15.61 9.23 40.30
C LEU A 964 -16.82 10.07 39.84
N GLY A 965 -17.08 10.08 38.53
CA GLY A 965 -18.15 10.86 37.89
C GLY A 965 -17.79 12.32 37.57
N LYS A 966 -16.70 12.86 38.11
CA LYS A 966 -16.24 14.23 37.83
C LYS A 966 -15.30 14.29 36.62
N LYS A 967 -15.64 15.12 35.64
CA LYS A 967 -14.83 15.31 34.42
C LYS A 967 -13.75 16.38 34.62
N TYR A 968 -12.53 16.06 34.21
CA TYR A 968 -11.38 16.94 34.10
C TYR A 968 -10.87 16.92 32.65
N VAL A 969 -10.48 18.08 32.14
CA VAL A 969 -9.93 18.26 30.79
C VAL A 969 -8.62 19.04 30.92
N GLY A 970 -7.56 18.59 30.26
CA GLY A 970 -6.30 19.31 30.27
C GLY A 970 -6.40 20.63 29.50
N THR A 971 -5.62 21.62 29.92
CA THR A 971 -5.68 22.99 29.36
C THR A 971 -4.36 23.44 28.71
N LYS A 972 -3.28 22.69 28.89
CA LYS A 972 -1.93 23.03 28.42
C LYS A 972 -1.39 21.91 27.54
N LYS A 973 -0.83 22.28 26.39
CA LYS A 973 -0.09 21.34 25.54
C LYS A 973 1.24 21.01 26.23
N PHE A 974 1.65 19.75 26.18
CA PHE A 974 2.90 19.34 26.79
C PHE A 974 4.06 19.50 25.81
N ASP A 975 5.24 19.79 26.35
CA ASP A 975 6.47 19.47 25.66
C ASP A 975 6.77 18.00 25.98
N ILE A 976 6.33 17.13 25.09
CA ILE A 976 6.42 15.68 25.26
C ILE A 976 7.89 15.27 25.30
N ASP A 977 8.74 15.83 24.45
CA ASP A 977 10.16 15.48 24.39
C ASP A 977 10.85 15.85 25.71
N ALA A 978 10.59 17.05 26.24
CA ALA A 978 11.10 17.44 27.56
C ALA A 978 10.57 16.56 28.71
N MET A 979 9.32 16.08 28.61
CA MET A 979 8.73 15.19 29.62
C MET A 979 9.42 13.83 29.66
N TYR A 980 9.95 13.35 28.53
CA TYR A 980 10.64 12.06 28.45
C TYR A 980 12.17 12.16 28.62
N ALA A 981 12.78 13.31 28.32
CA ALA A 981 14.23 13.53 28.46
C ALA A 981 14.77 13.28 29.88
N GLN A 982 13.92 13.39 30.90
CA GLN A 982 14.29 13.09 32.30
C GLN A 982 14.52 11.58 32.57
N PHE A 983 14.06 10.70 31.68
CA PHE A 983 14.22 9.25 31.76
C PHE A 983 15.32 8.71 30.85
N GLU A 984 15.92 9.53 29.98
CA GLU A 984 17.03 9.12 29.08
C GLU A 984 18.41 9.11 29.79
N LYS A 985 18.46 8.86 31.10
CA LYS A 985 19.69 8.86 31.90
C LYS A 985 20.36 7.50 32.00
#